data_AF-A0A8K0JYG8-F1
#
_entry.id   AF-A0A8K0JYG8-F1
#
_cell.length_a   1.000
_cell.length_b   1.000
_cell.length_c   1.000
_cell.angle_alpha   90.00
_cell.angle_beta   90.00
_cell.angle_gamma   90.00
#
_symmetry.space_group_name_H-M   'P 1'
#
loop_
_entity.id
_entity.type
_entity.pdbx_description
1 polymer ?
#
loop_
_entity_poly.entity_id
_entity_poly.type
_entity_poly.pdbx_seq_one_letter_code
_entity_poly.pdbx_strand_id
1 'polypeptide(L)'
;MERIFVGLVKCGAWGCFDEFNRLKEVTMSSVSTQIQLIQASLRSGKGSVRLMDQEIHLDHNCGIFITMNPAGKGYGDRRQLPNNLKQLFRPVVMSQPDNNLIAEQVKNLYSSFSKILTKQQHYDWGLRALKTVLHGCGASLKEVSRKGKLHKVENGGTVLSEEEVARNSLKLHTLSKLTPEDCTRFESLINDIFSIPDTNIEINEIHDAVLADVIRRSFESIGLIENERQSLAASGKNIKVHTINPKAMPRTSLLGNVDPETREWSDGILTLTAQQVYAEPPDVWSWLILDGDIDPEWIECLNSVLDDNRLLTLPSGWRIQFGQNVNFIFETHDLCKASPATISRIGVILLSEADVEAKVVINSWMKNKSNSRLLAHLIDDYLYKAVEWVANEGEVAVGKAAQTVALLQSVLVHLEDGVDSKAQFAVALIRGLGSNLSVSSRENFAKQADVEAKVVINSWMKNKSNSRLLAHLIDDYLYKAVEWVANEGEVAVGKAAQTVALLQSVLVHLEDGVDSKAQFAVALIRGLGSNLSVSSRENFAKQVLEWMGEGLSQSIDLNNLSLRCYYNSERGIIDVHRTERRRAEEVCMAISNNTGRVYQPKNAENLILFFKNIHLVKPDKWGTNMLISFLEQLIAYHGFHDDNLEWIGLDKVQIIGTMSLSPSEAQKIMLSSRFLASVRIFSMSYTDKEQLTTIYNTSMSYIVGEWIPKFQHLKTSGKIPMLVESMIKIYLEVLVYEACCIFRDKLVKEEDQSKFDNIIRQIMETDWKMADILDYLKGTFYVTDGNEAAQHKRELPPSGLPLFRLHHKDWLESVKKAILQYEKENESLGLIIIPELVQTVAKVERILTTPGGSLLLIGRSGYGRRSAIKIASSRQGARLICPSTGLRRFSKDLKWSMQLAGVEGEQVYLLVEDHHIEDESALDMVLSVLSAGEVPGLHTSEELDSIGSSLRDFARQEDFPGSLMSYFIGSMCLYFDDFLLGKI
;
A
#
# COMPACT_ATOMS: atom_id res chain seq x y z
N MET A 1 -9.43 32.25 -19.77
CA MET A 1 -9.40 33.64 -19.28
C MET A 1 -9.76 34.64 -20.36
N GLU A 2 -9.08 34.66 -21.51
CA GLU A 2 -9.39 35.63 -22.60
C GLU A 2 -10.87 35.68 -22.99
N ARG A 3 -11.49 34.52 -23.27
CA ARG A 3 -12.94 34.43 -23.57
C ARG A 3 -13.83 35.05 -22.47
N ILE A 4 -13.44 34.92 -21.20
CA ILE A 4 -14.18 35.49 -20.06
C ILE A 4 -14.08 37.01 -20.08
N PHE A 5 -12.90 37.58 -20.33
CA PHE A 5 -12.76 39.04 -20.45
C PHE A 5 -13.52 39.60 -21.65
N VAL A 6 -13.51 38.89 -22.79
CA VAL A 6 -14.34 39.26 -23.94
C VAL A 6 -15.82 39.34 -23.57
N GLY A 7 -16.33 38.34 -22.85
CA GLY A 7 -17.71 38.34 -22.37
C GLY A 7 -17.99 39.51 -21.41
N LEU A 8 -17.14 39.73 -20.41
CA LEU A 8 -17.30 40.81 -19.43
C LEU A 8 -17.31 42.21 -20.09
N VAL A 9 -16.38 42.43 -21.02
CA VAL A 9 -16.23 43.69 -21.75
C VAL A 9 -17.42 43.97 -22.67
N LYS A 10 -17.93 42.94 -23.37
CA LYS A 10 -19.11 43.08 -24.23
C LYS A 10 -20.39 43.34 -23.45
N CYS A 11 -20.54 42.69 -22.29
CA CYS A 11 -21.75 42.78 -21.47
C CYS A 11 -21.77 43.99 -20.52
N GLY A 12 -20.65 44.69 -20.32
CA GLY A 12 -20.56 45.77 -19.34
C GLY A 12 -20.65 45.29 -17.88
N ALA A 13 -20.39 44.01 -17.63
CA ALA A 13 -20.53 43.41 -16.31
C ALA A 13 -19.29 43.61 -15.42
N TRP A 14 -19.47 43.47 -14.10
CA TRP A 14 -18.37 43.48 -13.14
C TRP A 14 -17.93 42.04 -12.84
N GLY A 15 -16.68 41.74 -13.17
CA GLY A 15 -16.04 40.46 -12.85
C GLY A 15 -15.27 40.55 -11.54
N CYS A 16 -15.76 39.90 -10.49
CA CYS A 16 -15.00 39.66 -9.27
C CYS A 16 -14.39 38.26 -9.34
N PHE A 17 -13.06 38.19 -9.42
CA PHE A 17 -12.33 36.93 -9.47
C PHE A 17 -11.77 36.59 -8.10
N ASP A 18 -12.36 35.57 -7.47
CA ASP A 18 -11.92 35.10 -6.16
C ASP A 18 -10.67 34.23 -6.24
N GLU A 19 -9.84 34.32 -5.20
CA GLU A 19 -8.57 33.60 -5.05
C GLU A 19 -7.61 33.69 -6.25
N PHE A 20 -7.50 34.87 -6.85
CA PHE A 20 -6.76 35.09 -8.10
C PHE A 20 -5.29 34.64 -8.05
N ASN A 21 -4.68 34.61 -6.86
CA ASN A 21 -3.28 34.20 -6.66
C ASN A 21 -3.03 32.68 -6.67
N ARG A 22 -4.03 31.87 -7.00
CA ARG A 22 -3.88 30.42 -7.23
C ARG A 22 -3.54 30.07 -8.69
N LEU A 23 -3.66 31.03 -9.60
CA LEU A 23 -3.32 30.82 -11.01
C LEU A 23 -1.82 30.57 -11.21
N LYS A 24 -1.46 29.83 -12.28
CA LYS A 24 -0.06 29.65 -12.68
C LYS A 24 0.57 31.00 -13.01
N GLU A 25 1.84 31.17 -12.67
CA GLU A 25 2.56 32.44 -12.86
C GLU A 25 2.59 32.89 -14.33
N VAL A 26 2.85 31.95 -15.25
CA VAL A 26 2.79 32.19 -16.69
C VAL A 26 1.41 32.70 -17.12
N THR A 27 0.34 32.11 -16.57
CA THR A 27 -1.04 32.53 -16.85
C THR A 27 -1.32 33.93 -16.31
N MET A 28 -0.86 34.27 -15.09
CA MET A 28 -1.02 35.60 -14.51
C MET A 28 -0.30 36.68 -15.33
N SER A 29 0.90 36.38 -15.84
CA SER A 29 1.67 37.27 -16.71
C SER A 29 1.02 37.48 -18.09
N SER A 30 0.38 36.45 -18.64
CA SER A 30 -0.42 36.62 -19.86
C SER A 30 -1.65 37.49 -19.62
N VAL A 31 -2.34 37.25 -18.50
CA VAL A 31 -3.55 38.00 -18.11
C VAL A 31 -3.25 39.46 -17.82
N SER A 32 -2.07 39.80 -17.28
CA SER A 32 -1.72 41.22 -17.04
C SER A 32 -1.72 42.04 -18.32
N THR A 33 -1.23 41.48 -19.42
CA THR A 33 -1.21 42.15 -20.73
C THR A 33 -2.63 42.45 -21.22
N GLN A 34 -3.55 41.51 -21.04
CA GLN A 34 -4.95 41.67 -21.44
C GLN A 34 -5.67 42.74 -20.60
N ILE A 35 -5.49 42.70 -19.27
CA ILE A 35 -6.08 43.69 -18.37
C ILE A 35 -5.55 45.09 -18.68
N GLN A 36 -4.25 45.22 -18.98
CA GLN A 36 -3.63 46.49 -19.35
C GLN A 36 -4.25 47.09 -20.62
N LEU A 37 -4.50 46.27 -21.65
CA LEU A 37 -5.17 46.71 -22.89
C LEU A 37 -6.60 47.21 -22.63
N ILE A 38 -7.36 46.49 -21.79
CA ILE A 38 -8.72 46.88 -21.40
C ILE A 38 -8.69 48.21 -20.63
N GLN A 39 -7.83 48.33 -19.62
CA GLN A 39 -7.69 49.56 -18.83
C GLN A 39 -7.25 50.76 -19.68
N ALA A 40 -6.32 50.56 -20.62
CA ALA A 40 -5.87 51.62 -21.52
C ALA A 40 -6.99 52.11 -22.45
N SER A 41 -7.82 51.18 -22.95
CA SER A 41 -8.97 51.50 -23.81
C SER A 41 -10.07 52.22 -23.03
N LEU A 42 -10.34 51.81 -21.78
CA LEU A 42 -11.27 52.50 -20.88
C LEU A 42 -10.78 53.93 -20.54
N ARG A 43 -9.49 54.10 -20.22
CA ARG A 43 -8.91 55.43 -19.90
C ARG A 43 -8.91 56.39 -21.09
N SER A 44 -8.75 55.87 -22.31
CA SER A 44 -8.75 56.67 -23.54
C SER A 44 -10.16 56.91 -24.10
N GLY A 45 -11.21 56.37 -23.48
CA GLY A 45 -12.58 56.52 -23.94
C GLY A 45 -12.85 55.86 -25.30
N LYS A 46 -12.05 54.84 -25.68
CA LYS A 46 -12.26 54.09 -26.92
C LYS A 46 -13.44 53.14 -26.76
N GLY A 47 -14.36 53.14 -27.73
CA GLY A 47 -15.50 52.21 -27.76
C GLY A 47 -15.16 50.78 -28.21
N SER A 48 -13.89 50.51 -28.54
CA SER A 48 -13.40 49.19 -28.92
C SER A 48 -12.04 48.87 -28.30
N VAL A 49 -11.79 47.59 -28.06
CA VAL A 49 -10.51 47.04 -27.60
C VAL A 49 -10.13 45.86 -28.49
N ARG A 50 -8.85 45.74 -28.83
CA ARG A 50 -8.33 44.59 -29.58
C ARG A 50 -7.90 43.48 -28.61
N LEU A 51 -8.62 42.37 -28.59
CA LEU A 51 -8.31 41.15 -27.82
C LEU A 51 -8.44 39.94 -28.74
N MET A 52 -7.56 38.94 -28.62
CA MET A 52 -7.52 37.75 -29.50
C MET A 52 -7.36 38.10 -31.00
N ASP A 53 -6.64 39.18 -31.33
CA ASP A 53 -6.56 39.74 -32.68
C ASP A 53 -7.90 40.15 -33.31
N GLN A 54 -8.96 40.23 -32.50
CA GLN A 54 -10.27 40.71 -32.89
C GLN A 54 -10.58 42.05 -32.24
N GLU A 55 -11.27 42.92 -32.98
CA GLU A 55 -11.78 44.18 -32.43
C GLU A 55 -13.13 43.92 -31.75
N ILE A 56 -13.21 44.28 -30.46
CA ILE A 56 -14.33 43.94 -29.59
C ILE A 56 -14.90 45.25 -29.05
N HIS A 57 -16.23 45.40 -29.15
CA HIS A 57 -16.94 46.51 -28.54
C HIS A 57 -16.73 46.53 -27.02
N LEU A 58 -16.25 47.66 -26.49
CA LEU A 58 -15.96 47.86 -25.08
C LEU A 58 -17.10 48.67 -24.45
N ASP A 59 -17.82 48.05 -23.52
CA ASP A 59 -18.76 48.79 -22.68
C ASP A 59 -17.98 49.51 -21.55
N HIS A 60 -18.20 50.81 -21.43
CA HIS A 60 -17.53 51.65 -20.44
C HIS A 60 -17.90 51.32 -18.98
N ASN A 61 -18.99 50.59 -18.75
CA ASN A 61 -19.44 50.18 -17.41
C ASN A 61 -18.74 48.90 -16.90
N CYS A 62 -17.92 48.26 -17.73
CA CYS A 62 -17.23 47.02 -17.34
C CYS A 62 -16.22 47.26 -16.20
N GLY A 63 -16.08 46.27 -15.32
CA GLY A 63 -15.21 46.36 -14.13
C GLY A 63 -14.52 45.03 -13.83
N ILE A 64 -13.27 45.09 -13.38
CA ILE A 64 -12.48 43.90 -13.01
C ILE A 64 -11.97 44.09 -11.59
N PHE A 65 -12.33 43.15 -10.72
CA PHE A 65 -11.93 43.09 -9.31
C PHE A 65 -11.32 41.72 -9.02
N ILE A 66 -10.36 41.69 -8.11
CA ILE A 66 -9.73 40.45 -7.64
C ILE A 66 -9.75 40.41 -6.12
N THR A 67 -10.02 39.24 -5.55
CA THR A 67 -9.88 38.99 -4.12
C THR A 67 -8.84 37.89 -3.89
N MET A 68 -8.05 38.02 -2.83
CA MET A 68 -7.02 37.04 -2.49
C MET A 68 -6.61 37.10 -1.03
N ASN A 69 -6.29 35.93 -0.48
CA ASN A 69 -5.60 35.84 0.81
C ASN A 69 -4.08 35.92 0.59
N PRO A 70 -3.34 36.51 1.54
CA PRO A 70 -1.89 36.68 1.43
C PRO A 70 -1.15 35.33 1.39
N ALA A 71 -0.06 35.27 0.61
CA ALA A 71 0.82 34.10 0.56
C ALA A 71 1.66 33.98 1.85
N GLY A 72 1.82 32.76 2.39
CA GLY A 72 2.79 32.47 3.46
C GLY A 72 2.29 32.40 4.91
N LYS A 73 1.00 32.16 5.19
CA LYS A 73 0.44 32.02 6.56
C LYS A 73 -0.46 30.78 6.73
N GLY A 74 -0.06 29.63 6.21
CA GLY A 74 -0.89 28.41 6.28
C GLY A 74 -2.09 28.39 5.33
N TYR A 75 -2.18 29.34 4.39
CA TYR A 75 -3.25 29.44 3.39
C TYR A 75 -3.00 28.63 2.11
N GLY A 76 -2.24 27.53 2.20
CA GLY A 76 -1.96 26.62 1.08
C GLY A 76 -1.03 27.18 0.00
N ASP A 77 -1.13 26.60 -1.22
CA ASP A 77 -0.27 26.88 -2.40
C ASP A 77 -0.64 28.20 -3.12
N ARG A 78 -0.60 29.31 -2.38
CA ARG A 78 -0.87 30.66 -2.92
C ARG A 78 0.43 31.32 -3.38
N ARG A 79 0.42 31.83 -4.60
CA ARG A 79 1.58 32.48 -5.21
C ARG A 79 1.60 33.97 -4.95
N GLN A 80 2.76 34.59 -5.05
CA GLN A 80 2.83 36.04 -5.06
C GLN A 80 2.40 36.57 -6.42
N LEU A 81 1.64 37.66 -6.43
CA LEU A 81 1.31 38.37 -7.66
C LEU A 81 2.59 38.93 -8.33
N PRO A 82 2.77 38.77 -9.65
CA PRO A 82 3.83 39.44 -10.38
C PRO A 82 3.75 40.97 -10.23
N ASN A 83 4.90 41.64 -10.14
CA ASN A 83 4.93 43.10 -9.90
C ASN A 83 4.19 43.90 -10.98
N ASN A 84 4.29 43.47 -12.25
CA ASN A 84 3.58 44.10 -13.37
C ASN A 84 2.06 44.05 -13.17
N LEU A 85 1.54 42.93 -12.67
CA LEU A 85 0.12 42.76 -12.41
C LEU A 85 -0.32 43.54 -11.15
N LYS A 86 0.51 43.59 -10.10
CA LYS A 86 0.23 44.38 -8.89
C LYS A 86 0.00 45.86 -9.22
N GLN A 87 0.74 46.43 -10.17
CA GLN A 87 0.62 47.83 -10.57
C GLN A 87 -0.70 48.15 -11.27
N LEU A 88 -1.39 47.16 -11.85
CA LEU A 88 -2.67 47.35 -12.53
C LEU A 88 -3.86 47.46 -11.56
N PHE A 89 -3.68 47.09 -10.29
CA PHE A 89 -4.74 47.07 -9.29
C PHE A 89 -4.45 48.06 -8.15
N ARG A 90 -5.51 48.65 -7.60
CA ARG A 90 -5.45 49.40 -6.35
C ARG A 90 -5.67 48.42 -5.19
N PRO A 91 -4.69 48.22 -4.29
CA PRO A 91 -4.86 47.34 -3.15
C PRO A 91 -5.79 47.96 -2.10
N VAL A 92 -6.64 47.13 -1.50
CA VAL A 92 -7.47 47.49 -0.35
C VAL A 92 -7.24 46.43 0.72
N VAL A 93 -6.90 46.86 1.94
CA VAL A 93 -6.60 45.95 3.06
C VAL A 93 -7.85 45.77 3.91
N MET A 94 -8.38 44.55 3.94
CA MET A 94 -9.60 44.17 4.67
C MET A 94 -9.28 43.26 5.89
N SER A 95 -8.31 43.65 6.72
CA SER A 95 -7.73 42.75 7.74
C SER A 95 -8.58 42.53 8.98
N GLN A 96 -9.34 43.53 9.43
CA GLN A 96 -10.13 43.43 10.66
C GLN A 96 -11.50 44.12 10.49
N PRO A 97 -12.61 43.37 10.48
CA PRO A 97 -13.95 43.92 10.49
C PRO A 97 -14.33 44.43 11.90
N ASP A 98 -15.20 45.43 11.97
CA ASP A 98 -15.72 45.92 13.25
C ASP A 98 -16.89 45.05 13.75
N ASN A 99 -16.56 44.08 14.59
CA ASN A 99 -17.55 43.16 15.15
C ASN A 99 -18.48 43.82 16.19
N ASN A 100 -18.15 45.00 16.74
CA ASN A 100 -18.98 45.68 17.74
C ASN A 100 -20.31 46.17 17.14
N LEU A 101 -20.26 46.63 15.89
CA LEU A 101 -21.43 47.10 15.16
C LEU A 101 -22.32 45.94 14.69
N ILE A 102 -21.76 44.71 14.59
CA ILE A 102 -22.44 43.53 14.05
C ILE A 102 -23.13 42.72 15.17
N ALA A 103 -22.49 42.54 16.33
CA ALA A 103 -23.07 41.81 17.46
C ALA A 103 -22.43 42.20 18.81
N GLU A 104 -23.07 43.10 19.55
CA GLU A 104 -22.55 43.69 20.79
C GLU A 104 -22.30 42.67 21.91
N GLN A 105 -23.27 41.78 22.20
CA GLN A 105 -23.14 40.79 23.29
C GLN A 105 -22.40 39.50 22.91
N VAL A 106 -22.53 39.04 21.66
CA VAL A 106 -21.95 37.75 21.20
C VAL A 106 -20.43 37.83 21.01
N LYS A 107 -19.86 39.02 20.81
CA LYS A 107 -18.42 39.22 20.66
C LYS A 107 -17.63 38.87 21.91
N ASN A 108 -18.10 39.28 23.09
CA ASN A 108 -17.40 39.00 24.35
C ASN A 108 -17.27 37.48 24.56
N LEU A 109 -18.34 36.74 24.27
CA LEU A 109 -18.38 35.28 24.27
C LEU A 109 -17.33 34.66 23.33
N TYR A 110 -17.33 35.01 22.05
CA TYR A 110 -16.37 34.45 21.08
C TYR A 110 -14.91 34.80 21.42
N SER A 111 -14.67 36.00 21.95
CA SER A 111 -13.34 36.40 22.40
C SER A 111 -12.86 35.58 23.61
N SER A 112 -13.77 35.27 24.54
CA SER A 112 -13.50 34.41 25.69
C SER A 112 -13.26 32.96 25.26
N PHE A 113 -14.08 32.42 24.33
CA PHE A 113 -13.88 31.08 23.78
C PHE A 113 -12.51 30.94 23.14
N SER A 114 -12.08 31.91 22.32
CA SER A 114 -10.78 31.89 21.67
C SER A 114 -9.57 31.93 22.63
N LYS A 115 -9.77 32.46 23.85
CA LYS A 115 -8.72 32.61 24.87
C LYS A 115 -8.69 31.47 25.88
N ILE A 116 -9.86 30.92 26.23
CA ILE A 116 -10.03 29.98 27.35
C ILE A 116 -10.05 28.53 26.85
N LEU A 117 -10.65 28.26 25.69
CA LEU A 117 -10.69 26.91 25.13
C LEU A 117 -9.34 26.53 24.50
N THR A 118 -9.12 25.23 24.30
CA THR A 118 -7.87 24.77 23.69
C THR A 118 -7.75 25.24 22.23
N LYS A 119 -6.51 25.35 21.75
CA LYS A 119 -6.24 25.72 20.36
C LYS A 119 -6.24 24.49 19.47
N GLN A 120 -7.42 24.12 18.99
CA GLN A 120 -7.58 23.06 17.97
C GLN A 120 -7.58 23.64 16.56
N GLN A 121 -7.14 22.86 15.57
CA GLN A 121 -7.02 23.31 14.18
C GLN A 121 -8.38 23.61 13.53
N HIS A 122 -9.41 22.86 13.89
CA HIS A 122 -10.76 22.97 13.32
C HIS A 122 -11.65 23.98 14.02
N TYR A 123 -11.16 24.62 15.09
CA TYR A 123 -11.93 25.66 15.79
C TYR A 123 -11.97 26.94 14.95
N ASP A 124 -13.20 27.38 14.63
CA ASP A 124 -13.44 28.66 13.96
C ASP A 124 -14.33 29.57 14.81
N TRP A 125 -13.75 30.70 15.22
CA TRP A 125 -14.40 31.78 15.95
C TRP A 125 -14.53 33.05 15.09
N GLY A 126 -14.45 32.91 13.76
CA GLY A 126 -14.55 34.00 12.81
C GLY A 126 -15.98 34.49 12.55
N LEU A 127 -16.10 35.45 11.63
CA LEU A 127 -17.38 36.08 11.28
C LEU A 127 -18.42 35.09 10.69
N ARG A 128 -17.98 34.05 9.98
CA ARG A 128 -18.88 33.06 9.40
C ARG A 128 -19.59 32.25 10.48
N ALA A 129 -18.85 31.76 11.47
CA ALA A 129 -19.41 31.08 12.63
C ALA A 129 -20.41 31.99 13.37
N LEU A 130 -20.05 33.27 13.59
CA LEU A 130 -20.95 34.25 14.22
C LEU A 130 -22.24 34.46 13.41
N LYS A 131 -22.12 34.63 12.09
CA LYS A 131 -23.27 34.81 11.19
C LYS A 131 -24.22 33.60 11.26
N THR A 132 -23.68 32.39 11.29
CA THR A 132 -24.48 31.15 11.39
C THR A 132 -25.29 31.11 12.67
N VAL A 133 -24.68 31.42 13.82
CA VAL A 133 -25.38 31.47 15.10
C VAL A 133 -26.50 32.52 15.08
N LEU A 134 -26.23 33.72 14.57
CA LEU A 134 -27.25 34.77 14.48
C LEU A 134 -28.43 34.37 13.58
N HIS A 135 -28.16 33.69 12.46
CA HIS A 135 -29.23 33.14 11.60
C HIS A 135 -30.02 32.05 12.31
N GLY A 136 -29.35 31.16 13.06
CA GLY A 136 -29.98 30.14 13.90
C GLY A 136 -30.92 30.76 14.93
N CYS A 137 -30.44 31.75 15.70
CA CYS A 137 -31.27 32.52 16.64
C CYS A 137 -32.50 33.12 15.96
N GLY A 138 -32.31 33.79 14.81
CA GLY A 138 -33.41 34.41 14.07
C GLY A 138 -34.44 33.41 13.55
N ALA A 139 -33.99 32.23 13.09
CA ALA A 139 -34.89 31.16 12.65
C ALA A 139 -35.70 30.59 13.81
N SER A 140 -35.05 30.29 14.94
CA SER A 140 -35.72 29.79 16.14
C SER A 140 -36.70 30.81 16.72
N LEU A 141 -36.34 32.10 16.78
CA LEU A 141 -37.25 33.16 17.23
C LEU A 141 -38.49 33.28 16.34
N LYS A 142 -38.33 33.20 15.02
CA LYS A 142 -39.46 33.18 14.07
C LYS A 142 -40.37 31.97 14.31
N GLU A 143 -39.82 30.81 14.61
CA GLU A 143 -40.60 29.61 14.87
C GLU A 143 -41.38 29.69 16.18
N VAL A 144 -40.74 30.18 17.26
CA VAL A 144 -41.38 30.39 18.56
C VAL A 144 -42.45 31.47 18.48
N SER A 145 -42.22 32.53 17.69
CA SER A 145 -43.18 33.58 17.40
C SER A 145 -44.39 33.04 16.62
N ARG A 146 -44.16 32.22 15.57
CA ARG A 146 -45.23 31.57 14.79
C ARG A 146 -46.08 30.60 15.63
N LYS A 147 -45.47 29.93 16.62
CA LYS A 147 -46.16 29.03 17.56
C LYS A 147 -46.87 29.77 18.71
N GLY A 148 -46.87 31.12 18.73
CA GLY A 148 -47.61 31.93 19.70
C GLY A 148 -47.05 31.92 21.13
N LYS A 149 -45.80 31.48 21.33
CA LYS A 149 -45.17 31.36 22.67
C LYS A 149 -44.39 32.60 23.13
N LEU A 150 -44.30 33.64 22.30
CA LEU A 150 -43.69 34.92 22.66
C LEU A 150 -44.79 35.90 23.13
N HIS A 151 -44.87 36.09 24.45
CA HIS A 151 -45.75 37.00 25.21
C HIS A 151 -47.28 36.74 25.22
N LYS A 152 -47.76 36.15 26.33
CA LYS A 152 -48.79 36.73 27.22
C LYS A 152 -48.74 36.03 28.58
N VAL A 153 -48.50 36.82 29.64
CA VAL A 153 -48.68 36.40 31.03
C VAL A 153 -50.18 36.28 31.27
N GLU A 154 -50.67 35.05 31.41
CA GLU A 154 -51.86 34.64 32.18
C GLU A 154 -52.08 33.16 31.87
N ASN A 155 -51.73 32.29 32.83
CA ASN A 155 -51.90 30.82 32.86
C ASN A 155 -50.72 29.95 32.34
N GLY A 156 -49.70 29.78 33.18
CA GLY A 156 -49.07 28.47 33.46
C GLY A 156 -48.32 27.70 32.36
N GLY A 157 -48.11 28.23 31.16
CA GLY A 157 -47.26 27.63 30.14
C GLY A 157 -45.81 28.08 30.23
N THR A 158 -44.84 27.16 30.05
CA THR A 158 -43.40 27.46 29.98
C THR A 158 -43.09 28.38 28.79
N VAL A 159 -42.78 29.64 29.09
CA VAL A 159 -42.34 30.66 28.11
C VAL A 159 -40.82 30.56 27.97
N LEU A 160 -40.33 30.31 26.76
CA LEU A 160 -38.90 30.36 26.44
C LEU A 160 -38.46 31.84 26.35
N SER A 161 -37.42 32.23 27.07
CA SER A 161 -36.86 33.59 26.98
C SER A 161 -36.02 33.76 25.70
N GLU A 162 -35.86 35.00 25.21
CA GLU A 162 -34.97 35.28 24.06
C GLU A 162 -33.51 34.86 24.35
N GLU A 163 -33.07 35.00 25.59
CA GLU A 163 -31.76 34.56 26.07
C GLU A 163 -31.61 33.03 26.02
N GLU A 164 -32.67 32.28 26.32
CA GLU A 164 -32.69 30.81 26.25
C GLU A 164 -32.64 30.31 24.80
N VAL A 165 -33.31 31.00 23.86
CA VAL A 165 -33.21 30.71 22.42
C VAL A 165 -31.79 30.98 21.90
N ALA A 166 -31.17 32.08 22.33
CA ALA A 166 -29.80 32.42 21.95
C ALA A 166 -28.79 31.39 22.49
N ARG A 167 -28.93 30.99 23.76
CA ARG A 167 -28.14 29.92 24.38
C ARG A 167 -28.26 28.60 23.60
N ASN A 168 -29.47 28.18 23.28
CA ASN A 168 -29.71 26.90 22.60
C ASN A 168 -29.16 26.90 21.16
N SER A 169 -29.29 28.01 20.44
CA SER A 169 -28.71 28.14 19.09
C SER A 169 -27.17 28.11 19.14
N LEU A 170 -26.57 28.76 20.14
CA LEU A 170 -25.12 28.72 20.34
C LEU A 170 -24.63 27.31 20.68
N LYS A 171 -25.33 26.59 21.57
CA LYS A 171 -25.04 25.18 21.90
C LYS A 171 -25.10 24.31 20.63
N LEU A 172 -26.17 24.41 19.84
CA LEU A 172 -26.37 23.63 18.61
C LEU A 172 -25.22 23.77 17.59
N HIS A 173 -24.74 25.00 17.37
CA HIS A 173 -23.72 25.28 16.35
C HIS A 173 -22.27 25.10 16.84
N THR A 174 -22.05 25.04 18.15
CA THR A 174 -20.70 25.01 18.74
C THR A 174 -20.32 23.65 19.30
N LEU A 175 -21.26 22.93 19.94
CA LEU A 175 -20.96 21.66 20.62
C LEU A 175 -20.42 20.58 19.67
N SER A 176 -20.89 20.53 18.42
CA SER A 176 -20.43 19.53 17.45
C SER A 176 -18.93 19.59 17.13
N LYS A 177 -18.27 20.72 17.43
CA LYS A 177 -16.86 20.95 17.10
C LYS A 177 -15.92 20.66 18.26
N LEU A 178 -16.43 20.74 19.49
CA LEU A 178 -15.58 20.79 20.68
C LEU A 178 -15.14 19.38 21.10
N THR A 179 -13.96 19.29 21.71
CA THR A 179 -13.52 18.06 22.38
C THR A 179 -14.34 17.83 23.65
N PRO A 180 -14.44 16.59 24.15
CA PRO A 180 -15.20 16.31 25.39
C PRO A 180 -14.77 17.19 26.58
N GLU A 181 -13.47 17.45 26.73
CA GLU A 181 -12.97 18.34 27.78
C GLU A 181 -13.39 19.81 27.56
N ASP A 182 -13.31 20.31 26.32
CA ASP A 182 -13.69 21.68 26.01
C ASP A 182 -15.21 21.89 26.03
N CYS A 183 -16.01 20.85 25.78
CA CYS A 183 -17.47 20.89 25.98
C CYS A 183 -17.81 21.28 27.42
N THR A 184 -17.18 20.64 28.41
CA THR A 184 -17.44 20.94 29.83
C THR A 184 -17.03 22.38 30.19
N ARG A 185 -15.89 22.86 29.67
CA ARG A 185 -15.44 24.25 29.85
C ARG A 185 -16.38 25.25 29.18
N PHE A 186 -16.82 24.93 27.97
CA PHE A 186 -17.77 25.76 27.22
C PHE A 186 -19.10 25.87 27.97
N GLU A 187 -19.66 24.77 28.46
CA GLU A 187 -20.90 24.77 29.24
C GLU A 187 -20.77 25.61 30.52
N SER A 188 -19.65 25.49 31.24
CA SER A 188 -19.37 26.35 32.41
C SER A 188 -19.37 27.83 32.03
N LEU A 189 -18.69 28.22 30.94
CA LEU A 189 -18.65 29.61 30.48
C LEU A 189 -20.00 30.15 30.05
N ILE A 190 -20.83 29.29 29.45
CA ILE A 190 -22.20 29.65 29.07
C ILE A 190 -23.08 29.88 30.29
N ASN A 191 -22.95 29.04 31.31
CA ASN A 191 -23.71 29.16 32.55
C ASN A 191 -23.28 30.38 33.38
N ASP A 192 -22.00 30.78 33.32
CA ASP A 192 -21.51 32.01 33.96
C ASP A 192 -22.09 33.28 33.31
N ILE A 193 -22.28 33.27 31.98
CA ILE A 193 -22.71 34.45 31.22
C ILE A 193 -24.23 34.57 31.13
N PHE A 194 -24.93 33.45 30.93
CA PHE A 194 -26.38 33.39 30.95
C PHE A 194 -26.80 32.83 32.31
N SER A 195 -27.17 33.67 33.27
CA SER A 195 -27.53 33.27 34.65
C SER A 195 -28.89 32.54 34.79
N ILE A 196 -29.26 31.72 33.80
CA ILE A 196 -30.51 30.95 33.76
C ILE A 196 -30.18 29.51 34.18
N PRO A 197 -30.95 28.88 35.10
CA PRO A 197 -30.72 27.47 35.48
C PRO A 197 -30.70 26.56 34.25
N ASP A 198 -29.95 25.46 34.33
CA ASP A 198 -29.97 24.39 33.32
C ASP A 198 -31.37 23.78 33.30
N THR A 199 -32.27 24.40 32.55
CA THR A 199 -33.34 23.66 31.93
C THR A 199 -32.62 22.74 30.95
N ASN A 200 -32.54 21.45 31.29
CA ASN A 200 -32.48 20.38 30.31
C ASN A 200 -33.75 20.49 29.46
N ILE A 201 -33.84 21.54 28.64
CA ILE A 201 -34.56 21.46 27.40
C ILE A 201 -33.61 20.62 26.58
N GLU A 202 -33.76 19.29 26.71
CA GLU A 202 -33.59 18.40 25.58
C GLU A 202 -34.01 19.22 24.37
N ILE A 203 -33.06 19.64 23.54
CA ILE A 203 -33.35 20.31 22.26
C ILE A 203 -34.48 19.48 21.72
N ASN A 204 -35.70 20.06 21.71
CA ASN A 204 -36.94 19.30 21.74
C ASN A 204 -36.74 18.02 20.96
N GLU A 205 -37.14 16.87 21.52
CA GLU A 205 -37.74 15.81 20.72
C GLU A 205 -38.47 16.52 19.56
N ILE A 206 -37.79 16.67 18.42
CA ILE A 206 -38.40 17.26 17.24
C ILE A 206 -39.32 16.13 16.90
N HIS A 207 -40.59 16.34 17.24
CA HIS A 207 -41.69 15.44 16.98
C HIS A 207 -41.43 14.67 15.69
N ASP A 208 -41.00 13.43 15.87
CA ASP A 208 -41.42 12.30 15.07
C ASP A 208 -41.00 11.06 15.85
N ALA A 209 -41.84 10.63 16.79
CA ALA A 209 -41.81 9.25 17.29
C ALA A 209 -41.83 8.24 16.12
N VAL A 210 -42.37 8.65 14.97
CA VAL A 210 -42.32 7.96 13.67
C VAL A 210 -40.90 7.87 13.12
N LEU A 211 -40.07 8.91 13.25
CA LEU A 211 -38.69 8.96 12.76
C LEU A 211 -37.77 8.09 13.60
N ALA A 212 -37.93 8.13 14.93
CA ALA A 212 -37.24 7.22 15.85
C ALA A 212 -37.60 5.74 15.55
N ASP A 213 -38.88 5.45 15.27
CA ASP A 213 -39.33 4.09 14.93
C ASP A 213 -38.87 3.61 13.54
N VAL A 214 -38.82 4.49 12.53
CA VAL A 214 -38.29 4.17 11.19
C VAL A 214 -36.78 3.90 11.23
N ILE A 215 -36.05 4.63 12.07
CA ILE A 215 -34.61 4.44 12.24
C ILE A 215 -34.33 3.18 13.03
N ARG A 216 -35.12 2.90 14.08
CA ARG A 216 -35.10 1.60 14.76
C ARG A 216 -35.25 0.45 13.77
N ARG A 217 -36.24 0.51 12.88
CA ARG A 217 -36.45 -0.51 11.82
C ARG A 217 -35.30 -0.57 10.81
N SER A 218 -34.70 0.57 10.47
CA SER A 218 -33.57 0.63 9.52
C SER A 218 -32.31 -0.01 10.12
N PHE A 219 -32.00 0.27 11.38
CA PHE A 219 -30.88 -0.34 12.12
C PHE A 219 -31.10 -1.84 12.34
N GLU A 220 -32.33 -2.25 12.65
CA GLU A 220 -32.72 -3.66 12.73
C GLU A 220 -32.52 -4.39 11.39
N SER A 221 -32.85 -3.74 10.26
CA SER A 221 -32.68 -4.32 8.92
C SER A 221 -31.21 -4.50 8.50
N ILE A 222 -30.29 -3.70 9.05
CA ILE A 222 -28.86 -3.72 8.76
C ILE A 222 -28.07 -4.50 9.83
N GLY A 223 -28.71 -4.90 10.95
CA GLY A 223 -28.11 -5.68 12.02
C GLY A 223 -27.28 -4.89 13.04
N LEU A 224 -27.41 -3.55 13.07
CA LEU A 224 -26.68 -2.67 13.99
C LEU A 224 -27.39 -2.50 15.35
N ILE A 225 -26.73 -1.88 16.33
CA ILE A 225 -27.29 -1.58 17.66
C ILE A 225 -27.78 -0.14 17.72
N GLU A 226 -28.95 0.06 18.34
CA GLU A 226 -29.60 1.35 18.54
C GLU A 226 -28.68 2.35 19.27
N ASN A 227 -28.53 3.55 18.70
CA ASN A 227 -27.98 4.71 19.38
C ASN A 227 -29.01 5.86 19.25
N GLU A 228 -29.59 6.27 20.39
CA GLU A 228 -30.69 7.26 20.47
C GLU A 228 -30.35 8.62 19.84
N ARG A 229 -29.07 8.93 19.62
CA ARG A 229 -28.59 10.25 19.16
C ARG A 229 -28.45 10.41 17.64
N GLN A 230 -28.48 9.34 16.84
CA GLN A 230 -28.14 9.37 15.41
C GLN A 230 -29.39 9.38 14.48
N SER A 231 -30.55 9.72 15.03
CA SER A 231 -31.89 9.53 14.49
C SER A 231 -32.35 10.54 13.41
N LEU A 232 -31.45 11.09 12.58
CA LEU A 232 -31.77 12.26 11.73
C LEU A 232 -31.91 12.01 10.21
N ALA A 233 -31.76 10.78 9.71
CA ALA A 233 -31.69 10.56 8.25
C ALA A 233 -33.00 10.13 7.55
N ALA A 234 -34.10 9.84 8.26
CA ALA A 234 -35.28 9.21 7.67
C ALA A 234 -36.56 10.07 7.69
N SER A 235 -36.42 11.39 7.54
CA SER A 235 -37.56 12.21 7.06
C SER A 235 -38.01 11.62 5.72
N GLY A 236 -39.31 11.53 5.44
CA GLY A 236 -39.90 10.94 4.20
C GLY A 236 -39.57 11.66 2.88
N LYS A 237 -38.33 12.12 2.74
CA LYS A 237 -37.71 12.76 1.59
C LYS A 237 -36.88 11.71 0.87
N ASN A 238 -36.97 11.69 -0.46
CA ASN A 238 -36.14 10.82 -1.27
C ASN A 238 -34.70 11.37 -1.27
N ILE A 239 -33.79 10.70 -0.55
CA ILE A 239 -32.38 11.09 -0.46
C ILE A 239 -31.56 10.24 -1.44
N LYS A 240 -30.88 10.90 -2.38
CA LYS A 240 -29.94 10.28 -3.29
C LYS A 240 -28.52 10.57 -2.84
N VAL A 241 -27.72 9.52 -2.69
CA VAL A 241 -26.33 9.62 -2.22
C VAL A 241 -25.38 9.38 -3.39
N HIS A 242 -24.41 10.27 -3.54
CA HIS A 242 -23.34 10.19 -4.51
C HIS A 242 -22.01 10.20 -3.77
N THR A 243 -21.28 9.09 -3.81
CA THR A 243 -20.00 8.95 -3.09
C THR A 243 -18.83 9.02 -4.06
N ILE A 244 -17.84 9.86 -3.76
CA ILE A 244 -16.64 10.05 -4.59
C ILE A 244 -15.43 10.11 -3.66
N ASN A 245 -14.39 9.33 -3.97
CA ASN A 245 -13.09 9.50 -3.32
C ASN A 245 -12.22 10.46 -4.15
N PRO A 246 -11.96 11.69 -3.68
CA PRO A 246 -11.24 12.70 -4.46
C PRO A 246 -9.75 12.38 -4.67
N LYS A 247 -9.16 11.53 -3.82
CA LYS A 247 -7.72 11.19 -3.83
C LYS A 247 -7.40 9.90 -4.54
N ALA A 248 -8.39 9.05 -4.81
CA ALA A 248 -8.22 7.81 -5.55
C ALA A 248 -7.96 8.03 -7.06
N MET A 249 -8.20 9.23 -7.58
CA MET A 249 -8.06 9.56 -8.99
C MET A 249 -7.30 10.87 -9.23
N PRO A 250 -6.76 11.09 -10.44
CA PRO A 250 -6.12 12.34 -10.80
C PRO A 250 -7.10 13.53 -10.75
N ARG A 251 -6.55 14.72 -10.48
CA ARG A 251 -7.33 15.98 -10.46
C ARG A 251 -8.13 16.23 -11.73
N THR A 252 -7.59 15.87 -12.89
CA THR A 252 -8.26 16.05 -14.19
C THR A 252 -9.50 15.18 -14.30
N SER A 253 -9.43 13.93 -13.84
CA SER A 253 -10.58 13.02 -13.81
C SER A 253 -11.60 13.43 -12.73
N LEU A 254 -11.15 14.07 -11.64
CA LEU A 254 -12.05 14.59 -10.60
C LEU A 254 -12.84 15.83 -11.05
N LEU A 255 -12.14 16.87 -11.51
CA LEU A 255 -12.70 18.21 -11.74
C LEU A 255 -12.99 18.51 -13.23
N GLY A 256 -12.56 17.63 -14.14
CA GLY A 256 -12.57 17.90 -15.57
C GLY A 256 -11.37 18.74 -16.02
N ASN A 257 -11.12 18.75 -17.33
CA ASN A 257 -10.07 19.56 -17.94
C ASN A 257 -10.52 20.14 -19.29
N VAL A 258 -9.78 21.14 -19.74
CA VAL A 258 -9.87 21.63 -21.12
C VAL A 258 -8.64 21.10 -21.84
N ASP A 259 -8.84 20.35 -22.92
CA ASP A 259 -7.74 19.88 -23.76
C ASP A 259 -7.04 21.10 -24.39
N PRO A 260 -5.71 21.25 -24.20
CA PRO A 260 -4.97 22.39 -24.72
C PRO A 260 -4.97 22.49 -26.26
N GLU A 261 -5.08 21.37 -26.97
CA GLU A 261 -5.03 21.32 -28.43
C GLU A 261 -6.41 21.55 -29.05
N THR A 262 -7.40 20.73 -28.67
CA THR A 262 -8.76 20.82 -29.22
C THR A 262 -9.55 21.98 -28.62
N ARG A 263 -9.17 22.46 -27.43
CA ARG A 263 -9.90 23.46 -26.62
C ARG A 263 -11.31 23.02 -26.24
N GLU A 264 -11.57 21.71 -26.27
CA GLU A 264 -12.82 21.10 -25.84
C GLU A 264 -12.79 20.84 -24.32
N TRP A 265 -13.97 20.87 -23.71
CA TRP A 265 -14.14 20.57 -22.29
C TRP A 265 -14.43 19.08 -22.12
N SER A 266 -13.65 18.43 -21.26
CA SER A 266 -13.93 17.07 -20.80
C SER A 266 -14.35 17.14 -19.34
N ASP A 267 -15.52 16.59 -19.04
CA ASP A 267 -16.04 16.52 -17.67
C ASP A 267 -15.19 15.60 -16.79
N GLY A 268 -15.21 15.86 -15.48
CA GLY A 268 -14.72 14.94 -14.46
C GLY A 268 -15.88 14.37 -13.65
N ILE A 269 -15.61 13.43 -12.75
CA ILE A 269 -16.66 12.74 -11.98
C ILE A 269 -17.46 13.72 -11.11
N LEU A 270 -16.80 14.73 -10.53
CA LEU A 270 -17.47 15.71 -9.67
C LEU A 270 -18.34 16.66 -10.49
N THR A 271 -17.89 17.06 -11.69
CA THR A 271 -18.65 17.96 -12.56
C THR A 271 -19.82 17.23 -13.21
N LEU A 272 -19.63 15.98 -13.62
CA LEU A 272 -20.69 15.10 -14.09
C LEU A 272 -21.75 14.87 -13.02
N THR A 273 -21.33 14.54 -11.79
CA THR A 273 -22.24 14.37 -10.64
C THR A 273 -22.98 15.67 -10.33
N ALA A 274 -22.29 16.82 -10.37
CA ALA A 274 -22.93 18.12 -10.19
C ALA A 274 -24.00 18.43 -11.24
N GLN A 275 -23.76 18.08 -12.52
CA GLN A 275 -24.75 18.21 -13.58
C GLN A 275 -25.95 17.29 -13.36
N GLN A 276 -25.72 16.05 -12.94
CA GLN A 276 -26.80 15.10 -12.60
C GLN A 276 -27.68 15.62 -11.47
N VAL A 277 -27.06 16.10 -10.38
CA VAL A 277 -27.77 16.67 -9.23
C VAL A 277 -28.51 17.96 -9.60
N TYR A 278 -27.95 18.78 -10.50
CA TYR A 278 -28.64 19.97 -11.00
C TYR A 278 -29.87 19.63 -11.86
N ALA A 279 -29.84 18.51 -12.57
CA ALA A 279 -30.96 18.03 -13.39
C ALA A 279 -32.07 17.37 -12.55
N GLU A 280 -31.83 17.07 -11.28
CA GLU A 280 -32.80 16.44 -10.40
C GLU A 280 -33.93 17.42 -10.00
N PRO A 281 -35.17 16.91 -9.79
CA PRO A 281 -36.26 17.74 -9.28
C PRO A 281 -35.94 18.33 -7.90
N PRO A 282 -36.45 19.54 -7.57
CA PRO A 282 -36.18 20.21 -6.30
C PRO A 282 -36.71 19.47 -5.06
N ASP A 283 -37.62 18.49 -5.26
CA ASP A 283 -38.18 17.65 -4.19
C ASP A 283 -37.21 16.53 -3.75
N VAL A 284 -36.21 16.22 -4.56
CA VAL A 284 -35.17 15.22 -4.24
C VAL A 284 -34.07 15.87 -3.44
N TRP A 285 -33.64 15.21 -2.36
CA TRP A 285 -32.49 15.65 -1.57
C TRP A 285 -31.25 14.90 -2.01
N SER A 286 -30.17 15.61 -2.33
CA SER A 286 -28.98 15.00 -2.94
C SER A 286 -27.77 15.26 -2.08
N TRP A 287 -27.13 14.18 -1.61
CA TRP A 287 -25.95 14.24 -0.76
C TRP A 287 -24.72 13.81 -1.56
N LEU A 288 -23.77 14.71 -1.71
CA LEU A 288 -22.48 14.43 -2.32
C LEU A 288 -21.47 14.17 -1.20
N ILE A 289 -21.10 12.90 -1.03
CA ILE A 289 -20.13 12.44 -0.04
C ILE A 289 -18.76 12.38 -0.70
N LEU A 290 -17.82 13.14 -0.16
CA LEU A 290 -16.43 13.21 -0.57
C LEU A 290 -15.59 12.54 0.52
N ASP A 291 -15.35 11.24 0.34
CA ASP A 291 -14.63 10.39 1.28
C ASP A 291 -13.16 10.24 0.88
N GLY A 292 -12.30 11.01 1.52
CA GLY A 292 -10.86 11.02 1.26
C GLY A 292 -10.18 12.23 1.90
N ASP A 293 -8.85 12.19 1.90
CA ASP A 293 -8.05 13.24 2.53
C ASP A 293 -8.25 14.61 1.85
N ILE A 294 -8.32 15.65 2.69
CA ILE A 294 -8.54 17.02 2.24
C ILE A 294 -7.20 17.70 1.96
N ASP A 295 -6.99 18.10 0.71
CA ASP A 295 -5.87 18.95 0.31
C ASP A 295 -6.35 20.25 -0.37
N PRO A 296 -5.60 21.37 -0.24
CA PRO A 296 -5.97 22.67 -0.81
C PRO A 296 -6.12 22.68 -2.33
N GLU A 297 -5.57 21.70 -3.04
CA GLU A 297 -5.54 21.74 -4.51
C GLU A 297 -6.94 21.55 -5.09
N TRP A 298 -7.70 20.58 -4.58
CA TRP A 298 -9.06 20.30 -5.04
C TRP A 298 -10.12 20.99 -4.18
N ILE A 299 -10.01 20.98 -2.84
CA ILE A 299 -11.10 21.46 -1.96
C ILE A 299 -11.40 22.95 -2.15
N GLU A 300 -10.36 23.76 -2.34
CA GLU A 300 -10.55 25.20 -2.52
C GLU A 300 -11.18 25.52 -3.89
N CYS A 301 -11.25 24.57 -4.84
CA CYS A 301 -12.05 24.75 -6.06
C CYS A 301 -13.56 24.75 -5.77
N LEU A 302 -13.98 24.23 -4.61
CA LEU A 302 -15.36 24.23 -4.13
C LEU A 302 -15.68 25.42 -3.23
N ASN A 303 -14.77 26.37 -3.04
CA ASN A 303 -14.98 27.51 -2.14
C ASN A 303 -16.24 28.32 -2.49
N SER A 304 -16.56 28.50 -3.77
CA SER A 304 -17.78 29.21 -4.21
C SER A 304 -19.06 28.38 -4.02
N VAL A 305 -18.95 27.06 -3.96
CA VAL A 305 -20.05 26.13 -3.68
C VAL A 305 -20.35 26.12 -2.18
N LEU A 306 -19.31 26.16 -1.35
CA LEU A 306 -19.39 26.12 0.10
C LEU A 306 -19.69 27.49 0.73
N ASP A 307 -19.64 28.56 -0.06
CA ASP A 307 -20.07 29.89 0.38
C ASP A 307 -21.59 30.07 0.27
N ASP A 308 -22.10 31.21 0.75
CA ASP A 308 -23.53 31.56 0.67
C ASP A 308 -24.09 31.54 -0.76
N ASN A 309 -23.22 31.66 -1.77
CA ASN A 309 -23.58 31.70 -3.19
C ASN A 309 -24.02 30.33 -3.76
N ARG A 310 -23.59 29.21 -3.15
CA ARG A 310 -23.91 27.84 -3.62
C ARG A 310 -23.71 27.63 -5.12
N LEU A 311 -22.58 28.12 -5.65
CA LEU A 311 -22.31 28.19 -7.09
C LEU A 311 -21.01 27.48 -7.47
N LEU A 312 -21.09 26.46 -8.31
CA LEU A 312 -19.92 25.83 -8.92
C LEU A 312 -19.59 26.54 -10.23
N THR A 313 -18.34 27.00 -10.37
CA THR A 313 -17.86 27.67 -11.59
C THR A 313 -16.83 26.80 -12.29
N LEU A 314 -17.13 26.35 -13.51
CA LEU A 314 -16.24 25.55 -14.32
C LEU A 314 -15.24 26.44 -15.10
N PRO A 315 -14.03 25.95 -15.42
CA PRO A 315 -13.05 26.66 -16.24
C PRO A 315 -13.55 27.08 -17.62
N SER A 316 -14.54 26.36 -18.17
CA SER A 316 -15.24 26.70 -19.42
C SER A 316 -16.05 28.01 -19.30
N GLY A 317 -16.33 28.48 -18.08
CA GLY A 317 -17.19 29.61 -17.79
C GLY A 317 -18.64 29.21 -17.45
N TRP A 318 -18.98 27.94 -17.58
CA TRP A 318 -20.29 27.43 -17.18
C TRP A 318 -20.43 27.46 -15.65
N ARG A 319 -21.64 27.75 -15.17
CA ARG A 319 -21.94 27.97 -13.76
C ARG A 319 -23.15 27.14 -13.36
N ILE A 320 -22.99 26.31 -12.35
CA ILE A 320 -24.04 25.41 -11.83
C ILE A 320 -24.43 25.91 -10.45
N GLN A 321 -25.69 26.30 -10.28
CA GLN A 321 -26.22 26.80 -9.02
C GLN A 321 -26.97 25.68 -8.30
N PHE A 322 -26.63 25.44 -7.03
CA PHE A 322 -27.27 24.40 -6.21
C PHE A 322 -28.41 24.97 -5.36
N GLY A 323 -29.47 24.17 -5.22
CA GLY A 323 -30.57 24.46 -4.30
C GLY A 323 -30.24 24.19 -2.83
N GLN A 324 -31.20 24.43 -1.95
CA GLN A 324 -31.06 24.13 -0.51
C GLN A 324 -31.19 22.63 -0.19
N ASN A 325 -31.64 21.84 -1.16
CA ASN A 325 -31.81 20.38 -1.12
C ASN A 325 -30.49 19.61 -1.34
N VAL A 326 -29.41 20.30 -1.69
CA VAL A 326 -28.09 19.69 -1.97
C VAL A 326 -27.13 19.92 -0.81
N ASN A 327 -26.51 18.84 -0.32
CA ASN A 327 -25.51 18.87 0.75
C ASN A 327 -24.20 18.26 0.28
N PHE A 328 -23.09 18.87 0.69
CA PHE A 328 -21.74 18.34 0.53
C PHE A 328 -21.26 17.83 1.88
N ILE A 329 -20.88 16.56 1.95
CA ILE A 329 -20.37 15.89 3.15
C ILE A 329 -18.93 15.50 2.86
N PHE A 330 -18.03 15.83 3.78
CA PHE A 330 -16.60 15.52 3.66
C PHE A 330 -16.21 14.58 4.79
N GLU A 331 -15.70 13.40 4.45
CA GLU A 331 -15.17 12.43 5.41
C GLU A 331 -13.65 12.38 5.29
N THR A 332 -12.95 12.89 6.31
CA THR A 332 -11.48 13.00 6.32
C THR A 332 -10.90 12.51 7.63
N HIS A 333 -9.68 11.95 7.59
CA HIS A 333 -8.94 11.55 8.79
C HIS A 333 -8.48 12.76 9.61
N ASP A 334 -7.93 13.77 8.93
CA ASP A 334 -7.48 15.01 9.56
C ASP A 334 -7.68 16.24 8.67
N LEU A 335 -7.47 17.41 9.26
CA LEU A 335 -7.53 18.70 8.57
C LEU A 335 -6.16 19.37 8.52
N CYS A 336 -5.06 18.63 8.72
CA CYS A 336 -3.73 19.21 8.91
C CYS A 336 -3.26 20.04 7.71
N LYS A 337 -3.71 19.67 6.51
CA LYS A 337 -3.40 20.34 5.25
C LYS A 337 -4.48 21.33 4.80
N ALA A 338 -5.65 21.36 5.44
CA ALA A 338 -6.74 22.25 5.06
C ALA A 338 -6.42 23.69 5.44
N SER A 339 -6.76 24.64 4.55
CA SER A 339 -6.57 26.07 4.85
C SER A 339 -7.66 26.55 5.82
N PRO A 340 -7.36 27.52 6.71
CA PRO A 340 -8.36 28.10 7.62
C PRO A 340 -9.57 28.69 6.88
N ALA A 341 -9.35 29.17 5.65
CA ALA A 341 -10.43 29.67 4.79
C ALA A 341 -11.45 28.58 4.46
N THR A 342 -11.00 27.38 4.12
CA THR A 342 -11.87 26.21 3.87
C THR A 342 -12.60 25.79 5.15
N ILE A 343 -11.88 25.68 6.28
CA ILE A 343 -12.46 25.28 7.57
C ILE A 343 -13.61 26.22 7.97
N SER A 344 -13.44 27.53 7.78
CA SER A 344 -14.49 28.52 8.11
C SER A 344 -15.76 28.44 7.25
N ARG A 345 -15.71 27.77 6.09
CA ARG A 345 -16.85 27.62 5.17
C ARG A 345 -17.70 26.38 5.48
N ILE A 346 -17.17 25.44 6.27
CA ILE A 346 -17.75 24.12 6.45
C ILE A 346 -18.17 23.93 7.91
N GLY A 347 -19.30 23.25 8.14
CA GLY A 347 -19.65 22.75 9.47
C GLY A 347 -18.78 21.54 9.82
N VAL A 348 -18.12 21.57 10.98
CA VAL A 348 -17.27 20.46 11.43
C VAL A 348 -17.99 19.68 12.54
N ILE A 349 -17.95 18.35 12.41
CA ILE A 349 -18.35 17.41 13.45
C ILE A 349 -17.09 16.66 13.86
N LEU A 350 -16.73 16.74 15.14
CA LEU A 350 -15.60 16.00 15.69
C LEU A 350 -16.11 14.67 16.25
N LEU A 351 -15.47 13.57 15.84
CA LEU A 351 -15.65 12.24 16.42
C LEU A 351 -14.38 11.90 17.19
N SER A 352 -14.51 11.62 18.49
CA SER A 352 -13.39 11.26 19.34
C SER A 352 -13.39 9.76 19.63
N GLU A 353 -12.23 9.21 20.01
CA GLU A 353 -12.14 7.81 20.44
C GLU A 353 -13.00 7.52 21.68
N ALA A 354 -13.22 8.53 22.53
CA ALA A 354 -14.12 8.43 23.68
C ALA A 354 -15.59 8.23 23.29
N ASP A 355 -15.99 8.59 22.06
CA ASP A 355 -17.36 8.41 21.56
C ASP A 355 -17.60 6.98 21.02
N VAL A 356 -16.54 6.20 20.81
CA VAL A 356 -16.63 4.83 20.26
C VAL A 356 -16.47 3.81 21.37
N GLU A 357 -17.59 3.27 21.84
CA GLU A 357 -17.57 2.20 22.82
C GLU A 357 -17.28 0.84 22.17
N ALA A 358 -16.14 0.24 22.52
CA ALA A 358 -15.75 -1.12 22.10
C ALA A 358 -16.87 -2.16 22.34
N LYS A 359 -17.63 -2.00 23.42
CA LYS A 359 -18.77 -2.86 23.78
C LYS A 359 -19.84 -2.87 22.71
N VAL A 360 -20.15 -1.74 22.08
CA VAL A 360 -21.19 -1.64 21.06
C VAL A 360 -20.78 -2.43 19.81
N VAL A 361 -19.53 -2.32 19.39
CA VAL A 361 -19.00 -3.07 18.24
C VAL A 361 -19.05 -4.58 18.49
N ILE A 362 -18.60 -5.01 19.67
CA ILE A 362 -18.61 -6.44 20.04
C ILE A 362 -20.03 -6.97 20.17
N ASN A 363 -20.93 -6.22 20.81
CA ASN A 363 -22.34 -6.62 20.94
C ASN A 363 -23.00 -6.79 19.56
N SER A 364 -22.67 -5.91 18.60
CA SER A 364 -23.18 -6.02 17.22
C SER A 364 -22.66 -7.28 16.54
N TRP A 365 -21.37 -7.60 16.73
CA TRP A 365 -20.77 -8.82 16.19
C TRP A 365 -21.37 -10.09 16.83
N MET A 366 -21.62 -10.06 18.15
CA MET A 366 -22.23 -11.16 18.90
C MET A 366 -23.67 -11.48 18.46
N LYS A 367 -24.44 -10.48 18.00
CA LYS A 367 -25.82 -10.70 17.48
C LYS A 367 -25.86 -11.71 16.33
N ASN A 368 -24.83 -11.71 15.49
CA ASN A 368 -24.75 -12.57 14.30
C ASN A 368 -24.22 -13.98 14.59
N LYS A 369 -23.88 -14.29 15.85
CA LYS A 369 -23.30 -15.58 16.25
C LYS A 369 -24.33 -16.43 17.00
N SER A 370 -24.50 -17.68 16.56
CA SER A 370 -25.37 -18.66 17.20
C SER A 370 -24.74 -19.17 18.50
N ASN A 371 -25.19 -18.63 19.64
CA ASN A 371 -24.94 -19.12 21.01
C ASN A 371 -23.47 -19.22 21.47
N SER A 372 -23.03 -18.31 22.35
CA SER A 372 -21.81 -18.54 23.15
C SER A 372 -21.77 -17.68 24.43
N ARG A 373 -22.57 -18.05 25.45
CA ARG A 373 -22.46 -17.48 26.81
C ARG A 373 -21.01 -17.52 27.35
N LEU A 374 -20.26 -18.55 26.97
CA LEU A 374 -18.84 -18.70 27.28
C LEU A 374 -17.97 -17.63 26.61
N LEU A 375 -18.23 -17.32 25.34
CA LEU A 375 -17.50 -16.29 24.60
C LEU A 375 -17.75 -14.89 25.18
N ALA A 376 -19.01 -14.58 25.54
CA ALA A 376 -19.35 -13.32 26.21
C ALA A 376 -18.55 -13.13 27.51
N HIS A 377 -18.49 -14.17 28.35
CA HIS A 377 -17.73 -14.14 29.60
C HIS A 377 -16.22 -13.97 29.36
N LEU A 378 -15.66 -14.64 28.34
CA LEU A 378 -14.24 -14.53 28.01
C LEU A 378 -13.87 -13.17 27.43
N ILE A 379 -14.78 -12.58 26.64
CA ILE A 379 -14.63 -11.22 26.12
C ILE A 379 -14.56 -10.20 27.26
N ASP A 380 -15.51 -10.26 28.19
CA ASP A 380 -15.58 -9.33 29.32
C ASP A 380 -14.36 -9.42 30.24
N ASP A 381 -13.85 -10.63 30.47
CA ASP A 381 -12.71 -10.85 31.37
C ASP A 381 -11.35 -10.48 30.77
N TYR A 382 -11.15 -10.76 29.47
CA TYR A 382 -9.82 -10.79 28.85
C TYR A 382 -9.65 -9.82 27.68
N LEU A 383 -10.65 -9.68 26.80
CA LEU A 383 -10.48 -8.92 25.55
C LEU A 383 -10.23 -7.44 25.81
N TYR A 384 -11.06 -6.81 26.65
CA TYR A 384 -10.93 -5.37 26.92
C TYR A 384 -9.59 -5.02 27.57
N LYS A 385 -9.13 -5.82 28.55
CA LYS A 385 -7.83 -5.61 29.22
C LYS A 385 -6.67 -5.78 28.24
N ALA A 386 -6.75 -6.77 27.36
CA ALA A 386 -5.70 -7.03 26.38
C ALA A 386 -5.62 -5.90 25.33
N VAL A 387 -6.76 -5.40 24.86
CA VAL A 387 -6.80 -4.26 23.92
C VAL A 387 -6.28 -2.98 24.59
N GLU A 388 -6.70 -2.69 25.82
CA GLU A 388 -6.22 -1.54 26.59
C GLU A 388 -4.70 -1.61 26.84
N TRP A 389 -4.18 -2.80 27.15
CA TRP A 389 -2.74 -3.01 27.28
C TRP A 389 -1.99 -2.72 25.98
N VAL A 390 -2.48 -3.25 24.84
CA VAL A 390 -1.84 -3.00 23.54
C VAL A 390 -1.89 -1.51 23.17
N ALA A 391 -2.98 -0.81 23.50
CA ALA A 391 -3.12 0.62 23.24
C ALA A 391 -2.16 1.48 24.08
N ASN A 392 -1.90 1.10 25.34
CA ASN A 392 -1.11 1.89 26.28
C ASN A 392 0.38 1.51 26.34
N GLU A 393 0.69 0.22 26.31
CA GLU A 393 2.04 -0.34 26.54
C GLU A 393 2.63 -1.07 25.32
N GLY A 394 1.81 -1.40 24.33
CA GLY A 394 2.23 -2.17 23.15
C GLY A 394 3.03 -1.34 22.15
N GLU A 395 4.25 -1.78 21.82
CA GLU A 395 4.99 -1.25 20.67
C GLU A 395 4.45 -1.90 19.39
N VAL A 396 3.75 -1.11 18.58
CA VAL A 396 3.16 -1.56 17.32
C VAL A 396 4.21 -1.56 16.20
N ALA A 397 4.21 -2.60 15.37
CA ALA A 397 5.20 -2.82 14.31
C ALA A 397 5.10 -1.84 13.12
N VAL A 398 3.89 -1.34 12.80
CA VAL A 398 3.64 -0.46 11.65
C VAL A 398 2.69 0.68 12.02
N GLY A 399 3.23 1.90 12.06
CA GLY A 399 2.47 3.12 12.36
C GLY A 399 1.83 3.14 13.76
N LYS A 400 1.20 4.26 14.13
CA LYS A 400 0.22 4.27 15.23
C LYS A 400 -1.10 3.65 14.73
N ALA A 401 -1.07 2.39 14.32
CA ALA A 401 -2.25 1.66 13.84
C ALA A 401 -3.26 1.32 14.96
N ALA A 402 -3.06 1.84 16.17
CA ALA A 402 -3.89 1.58 17.34
C ALA A 402 -5.16 2.46 17.32
N GLN A 403 -5.97 2.34 16.26
CA GLN A 403 -7.40 2.60 16.45
C GLN A 403 -7.96 1.38 17.18
N THR A 404 -8.58 1.58 18.34
CA THR A 404 -9.18 0.53 19.16
C THR A 404 -10.07 -0.42 18.33
N VAL A 405 -10.80 0.11 17.35
CA VAL A 405 -11.64 -0.68 16.43
C VAL A 405 -10.83 -1.64 15.55
N ALA A 406 -9.70 -1.22 15.00
CA ALA A 406 -8.86 -2.07 14.15
C ALA A 406 -8.28 -3.24 14.93
N LEU A 407 -7.80 -2.98 16.16
CA LEU A 407 -7.30 -4.02 17.07
C LEU A 407 -8.40 -5.02 17.43
N LEU A 408 -9.60 -4.53 17.74
CA LEU A 408 -10.76 -5.38 18.01
C LEU A 408 -11.09 -6.26 16.81
N GLN A 409 -11.22 -5.68 15.62
CA GLN A 409 -11.56 -6.45 14.43
C GLN A 409 -10.50 -7.51 14.09
N SER A 410 -9.20 -7.24 14.30
CA SER A 410 -8.15 -8.25 14.13
C SER A 410 -8.35 -9.46 15.04
N VAL A 411 -8.82 -9.26 16.27
CA VAL A 411 -9.14 -10.38 17.17
C VAL A 411 -10.43 -11.08 16.75
N LEU A 412 -11.47 -10.32 16.38
CA LEU A 412 -12.78 -10.86 16.01
C LEU A 412 -12.69 -11.82 14.80
N VAL A 413 -11.81 -11.54 13.83
CA VAL A 413 -11.56 -12.45 12.70
C VAL A 413 -11.04 -13.81 13.16
N HIS A 414 -10.16 -13.85 14.16
CA HIS A 414 -9.66 -15.12 14.71
C HIS A 414 -10.65 -15.83 15.64
N LEU A 415 -11.75 -15.17 16.01
CA LEU A 415 -12.85 -15.74 16.81
C LEU A 415 -14.03 -16.20 15.94
N GLU A 416 -13.92 -16.08 14.60
CA GLU A 416 -15.04 -16.30 13.68
C GLU A 416 -15.46 -17.77 13.58
N ASP A 417 -14.50 -18.69 13.63
CA ASP A 417 -14.66 -20.15 13.52
C ASP A 417 -15.23 -20.83 14.77
N GLY A 418 -15.60 -20.04 15.80
CA GLY A 418 -16.12 -20.53 17.06
C GLY A 418 -15.02 -20.86 18.08
N VAL A 419 -15.35 -20.71 19.36
CA VAL A 419 -14.42 -20.92 20.47
C VAL A 419 -15.06 -21.84 21.50
N ASP A 420 -14.53 -23.05 21.60
CA ASP A 420 -15.05 -24.10 22.49
C ASP A 420 -14.28 -24.16 23.82
N SER A 421 -13.15 -23.45 23.94
CA SER A 421 -12.32 -23.47 25.14
C SER A 421 -11.62 -22.14 25.42
N LYS A 422 -11.32 -21.89 26.71
CA LYS A 422 -10.49 -20.74 27.14
C LYS A 422 -9.09 -20.77 26.49
N ALA A 423 -8.55 -21.95 26.16
CA ALA A 423 -7.26 -22.08 25.50
C ALA A 423 -7.31 -21.55 24.06
N GLN A 424 -8.33 -21.95 23.30
CA GLN A 424 -8.56 -21.50 21.94
C GLN A 424 -8.81 -19.98 21.90
N PHE A 425 -9.55 -19.45 22.87
CA PHE A 425 -9.73 -18.00 23.03
C PHE A 425 -8.40 -17.27 23.25
N ALA A 426 -7.55 -17.78 24.15
CA ALA A 426 -6.25 -17.17 24.44
C ALA A 426 -5.32 -17.20 23.21
N VAL A 427 -5.34 -18.27 22.43
CA VAL A 427 -4.57 -18.37 21.18
C VAL A 427 -5.10 -17.39 20.13
N ALA A 428 -6.42 -17.28 19.96
CA ALA A 428 -7.03 -16.31 19.06
C ALA A 428 -6.68 -14.86 19.45
N LEU A 429 -6.69 -14.55 20.75
CA LEU A 429 -6.30 -13.26 21.30
C LEU A 429 -4.82 -12.94 21.02
N ILE A 430 -3.92 -13.90 21.25
CA ILE A 430 -2.48 -13.74 20.99
C ILE A 430 -2.21 -13.61 19.49
N ARG A 431 -2.88 -14.38 18.63
CA ARG A 431 -2.73 -14.28 17.17
C ARG A 431 -3.24 -12.94 16.65
N GLY A 432 -4.43 -12.52 17.07
CA GLY A 432 -5.04 -11.28 16.63
C GLY A 432 -4.27 -10.04 17.05
N LEU A 433 -3.97 -9.90 18.35
CA LEU A 433 -3.25 -8.73 18.86
C LEU A 433 -1.74 -8.80 18.60
N GLY A 434 -1.14 -9.97 18.71
CA GLY A 434 0.30 -10.17 18.53
C GLY A 434 0.76 -9.94 17.09
N SER A 435 -0.12 -10.07 16.10
CA SER A 435 0.19 -9.81 14.68
C SER A 435 0.69 -8.38 14.41
N ASN A 436 0.16 -7.42 15.17
CA ASN A 436 0.44 -6.00 15.07
C ASN A 436 1.64 -5.53 15.94
N LEU A 437 2.14 -6.36 16.85
CA LEU A 437 3.17 -5.98 17.82
C LEU A 437 4.60 -6.19 17.29
N SER A 438 5.55 -5.40 17.79
CA SER A 438 6.99 -5.64 17.62
C SER A 438 7.39 -6.97 18.28
N VAL A 439 8.53 -7.55 17.90
CA VAL A 439 8.97 -8.87 18.43
C VAL A 439 9.18 -8.81 19.94
N SER A 440 9.81 -7.75 20.44
CA SER A 440 10.03 -7.50 21.88
C SER A 440 8.72 -7.35 22.64
N SER A 441 7.77 -6.58 22.10
CA SER A 441 6.46 -6.41 22.74
C SER A 441 5.59 -7.66 22.63
N ARG A 442 5.70 -8.46 21.57
CA ARG A 442 5.04 -9.77 21.45
C ARG A 442 5.46 -10.71 22.56
N GLU A 443 6.75 -10.79 22.86
CA GLU A 443 7.22 -11.63 23.95
C GLU A 443 6.70 -11.16 25.30
N ASN A 444 6.67 -9.85 25.55
CA ASN A 444 6.16 -9.28 26.80
C ASN A 444 4.66 -9.52 26.94
N PHE A 445 3.89 -9.30 25.85
CA PHE A 445 2.47 -9.60 25.79
C PHE A 445 2.19 -11.08 26.02
N ALA A 446 2.94 -11.94 25.35
CA ALA A 446 2.85 -13.38 25.52
C ALA A 446 3.18 -13.75 26.97
N LYS A 447 4.26 -13.25 27.58
CA LYS A 447 4.64 -13.53 28.98
C LYS A 447 3.58 -13.08 29.98
N GLN A 448 2.93 -11.93 29.76
CA GLN A 448 1.83 -11.46 30.60
C GLN A 448 0.55 -12.29 30.41
N ALA A 449 0.26 -12.72 29.18
CA ALA A 449 -0.78 -13.71 28.91
C ALA A 449 -0.43 -15.13 29.43
N ASP A 450 0.87 -15.45 29.54
CA ASP A 450 1.43 -16.77 29.90
C ASP A 450 1.28 -17.10 31.40
N VAL A 451 1.02 -16.09 32.25
CA VAL A 451 0.67 -16.32 33.66
C VAL A 451 -0.69 -17.05 33.78
N GLU A 452 -1.56 -16.95 32.78
CA GLU A 452 -2.82 -17.72 32.71
C GLU A 452 -2.80 -18.83 31.64
N ALA A 453 -2.01 -18.73 30.57
CA ALA A 453 -1.95 -19.74 29.52
C ALA A 453 -1.40 -21.10 30.01
N LYS A 454 -0.39 -21.12 30.90
CA LYS A 454 0.08 -22.36 31.55
C LYS A 454 -0.98 -23.01 32.44
N VAL A 455 -1.80 -22.22 33.12
CA VAL A 455 -2.92 -22.71 33.94
C VAL A 455 -4.02 -23.30 33.03
N VAL A 456 -4.26 -22.68 31.88
CA VAL A 456 -5.24 -23.11 30.89
C VAL A 456 -4.78 -24.34 30.10
N ILE A 457 -3.50 -24.45 29.73
CA ILE A 457 -2.91 -25.65 29.11
C ILE A 457 -2.94 -26.83 30.10
N ASN A 458 -2.62 -26.60 31.38
CA ASN A 458 -2.72 -27.60 32.43
C ASN A 458 -4.16 -27.96 32.82
N SER A 459 -5.12 -27.03 32.67
CA SER A 459 -6.56 -27.24 32.89
C SER A 459 -7.21 -27.94 31.69
N TRP A 460 -6.78 -27.63 30.46
CA TRP A 460 -7.15 -28.32 29.23
C TRP A 460 -6.67 -29.77 29.23
N MET A 461 -5.44 -30.02 29.68
CA MET A 461 -4.93 -31.38 29.93
C MET A 461 -5.75 -32.15 30.97
N LYS A 462 -6.37 -31.47 31.95
CA LYS A 462 -7.22 -32.11 32.96
C LYS A 462 -8.66 -32.37 32.51
N ASN A 463 -9.25 -31.49 31.70
CA ASN A 463 -10.69 -31.50 31.38
C ASN A 463 -11.09 -32.29 30.12
N LYS A 464 -10.16 -32.84 29.33
CA LYS A 464 -10.47 -33.69 28.15
C LYS A 464 -10.32 -35.21 28.39
N SER A 465 -10.19 -35.63 29.64
CA SER A 465 -10.12 -37.05 30.07
C SER A 465 -11.46 -37.81 30.00
N ASN A 466 -12.28 -37.57 28.95
CA ASN A 466 -13.56 -38.27 28.75
C ASN A 466 -13.74 -38.96 27.39
N SER A 467 -12.68 -39.16 26.60
CA SER A 467 -12.63 -40.25 25.62
C SER A 467 -11.64 -41.30 26.10
N ARG A 468 -12.14 -42.37 26.76
CA ARG A 468 -11.33 -43.49 27.25
C ARG A 468 -10.41 -44.10 26.18
N LEU A 469 -10.80 -43.99 24.91
CA LEU A 469 -10.09 -44.56 23.77
C LEU A 469 -8.91 -43.68 23.34
N LEU A 470 -9.10 -42.35 23.31
CA LEU A 470 -8.03 -41.40 22.97
C LEU A 470 -6.95 -41.35 24.07
N ALA A 471 -7.35 -41.42 25.35
CA ALA A 471 -6.42 -41.47 26.47
C ALA A 471 -5.51 -42.72 26.39
N HIS A 472 -6.09 -43.88 26.07
CA HIS A 472 -5.32 -45.12 25.92
C HIS A 472 -4.37 -45.08 24.72
N LEU A 473 -4.76 -44.45 23.61
CA LEU A 473 -3.90 -44.31 22.42
C LEU A 473 -2.76 -43.31 22.62
N ILE A 474 -3.02 -42.23 23.35
CA ILE A 474 -2.01 -41.24 23.73
C ILE A 474 -0.98 -41.89 24.67
N ASP A 475 -1.44 -42.57 25.72
CA ASP A 475 -0.55 -43.20 26.70
C ASP A 475 0.28 -44.34 26.08
N ASP A 476 -0.28 -45.15 25.18
CA ASP A 476 0.41 -46.30 24.61
C ASP A 476 1.33 -45.99 23.42
N TYR A 477 1.00 -44.95 22.62
CA TYR A 477 1.63 -44.73 21.30
C TYR A 477 2.18 -43.32 21.09
N LEU A 478 1.56 -42.25 21.59
CA LEU A 478 2.09 -40.88 21.40
C LEU A 478 3.45 -40.72 22.08
N TYR A 479 3.56 -41.16 23.34
CA TYR A 479 4.83 -41.07 24.07
C TYR A 479 5.92 -41.92 23.41
N LYS A 480 5.61 -43.13 22.93
CA LYS A 480 6.56 -43.97 22.17
C LYS A 480 6.98 -43.33 20.84
N ALA A 481 6.06 -42.69 20.13
CA ALA A 481 6.35 -42.02 18.87
C ALA A 481 7.21 -40.76 19.06
N VAL A 482 6.93 -39.97 20.10
CA VAL A 482 7.75 -38.81 20.48
C VAL A 482 9.14 -39.25 20.95
N GLU A 483 9.22 -40.32 21.72
CA GLU A 483 10.50 -40.89 22.19
C GLU A 483 11.33 -41.46 21.03
N TRP A 484 10.70 -42.14 20.07
CA TRP A 484 11.38 -42.60 18.85
C TRP A 484 11.89 -41.42 18.01
N VAL A 485 11.09 -40.37 17.82
CA VAL A 485 11.52 -39.17 17.08
C VAL A 485 12.66 -38.45 17.80
N ALA A 486 12.65 -38.43 19.14
CA ALA A 486 13.70 -37.82 19.93
C ALA A 486 15.02 -38.61 19.91
N ASN A 487 14.96 -39.93 19.80
CA ASN A 487 16.12 -40.83 19.93
C ASN A 487 16.66 -41.34 18.59
N GLU A 488 15.79 -41.62 17.61
CA GLU A 488 16.11 -42.25 16.32
C GLU A 488 15.76 -41.38 15.10
N GLY A 489 14.98 -40.31 15.25
CA GLY A 489 14.60 -39.42 14.16
C GLY A 489 15.71 -38.41 13.79
N GLU A 490 16.08 -38.32 12.51
CA GLU A 490 16.82 -37.15 12.00
C GLU A 490 15.86 -35.96 11.85
N VAL A 491 15.68 -35.23 12.96
CA VAL A 491 14.80 -34.05 13.04
C VAL A 491 15.48 -32.83 12.44
N ALA A 492 14.76 -32.06 11.63
CA ALA A 492 15.28 -30.87 10.96
C ALA A 492 15.50 -29.65 11.89
N VAL A 493 15.13 -29.71 13.18
CA VAL A 493 15.23 -28.57 14.14
C VAL A 493 15.77 -29.03 15.49
N GLY A 494 16.64 -28.23 16.14
CA GLY A 494 17.49 -28.60 17.28
C GLY A 494 16.81 -28.92 18.64
N LYS A 495 17.59 -29.56 19.54
CA LYS A 495 17.14 -30.43 20.65
C LYS A 495 16.43 -29.82 21.87
N ALA A 496 16.41 -28.51 22.09
CA ALA A 496 15.83 -27.94 23.33
C ALA A 496 14.40 -27.38 23.18
N ALA A 497 13.97 -27.03 21.96
CA ALA A 497 12.59 -26.60 21.65
C ALA A 497 11.70 -27.77 21.17
N GLN A 498 12.26 -28.99 21.11
CA GLN A 498 11.72 -30.13 20.38
C GLN A 498 10.42 -30.68 20.97
N THR A 499 10.31 -30.94 22.26
CA THR A 499 9.14 -31.68 22.78
C THR A 499 7.85 -30.90 22.65
N VAL A 500 7.87 -29.59 22.91
CA VAL A 500 6.65 -28.74 22.88
C VAL A 500 6.21 -28.47 21.44
N ALA A 501 7.15 -28.22 20.52
CA ALA A 501 6.85 -28.00 19.10
C ALA A 501 6.41 -29.29 18.39
N LEU A 502 7.04 -30.43 18.71
CA LEU A 502 6.62 -31.75 18.21
C LEU A 502 5.22 -32.10 18.73
N LEU A 503 4.95 -31.89 20.02
CA LEU A 503 3.60 -32.10 20.58
C LEU A 503 2.58 -31.17 19.93
N GLN A 504 2.89 -29.87 19.74
CA GLN A 504 1.99 -28.94 19.05
C GLN A 504 1.69 -29.35 17.60
N SER A 505 2.69 -29.84 16.86
CA SER A 505 2.48 -30.30 15.48
C SER A 505 1.54 -31.51 15.38
N VAL A 506 1.57 -32.40 16.38
CA VAL A 506 0.63 -33.53 16.44
C VAL A 506 -0.75 -33.09 16.87
N LEU A 507 -0.83 -32.20 17.88
CA LEU A 507 -2.09 -31.73 18.43
C LEU A 507 -2.97 -31.05 17.37
N VAL A 508 -2.37 -30.31 16.43
CA VAL A 508 -3.09 -29.71 15.28
C VAL A 508 -3.72 -30.77 14.38
N HIS A 509 -3.08 -31.93 14.20
CA HIS A 509 -3.63 -33.02 13.39
C HIS A 509 -4.55 -33.98 14.18
N LEU A 510 -4.64 -33.82 15.51
CA LEU A 510 -5.59 -34.52 16.36
C LEU A 510 -6.91 -33.75 16.57
N GLU A 511 -6.98 -32.49 16.11
CA GLU A 511 -8.20 -31.66 16.18
C GLU A 511 -9.31 -32.16 15.24
N ASP A 512 -8.97 -32.84 14.14
CA ASP A 512 -9.92 -33.45 13.21
C ASP A 512 -10.37 -34.85 13.69
N GLY A 513 -11.29 -34.89 14.66
CA GLY A 513 -12.19 -36.04 14.94
C GLY A 513 -11.58 -37.44 14.79
N VAL A 514 -10.59 -37.80 15.62
CA VAL A 514 -9.94 -39.11 15.57
C VAL A 514 -10.78 -40.16 16.32
N ASP A 515 -11.51 -40.99 15.57
CA ASP A 515 -12.42 -42.02 16.11
C ASP A 515 -11.88 -43.45 15.96
N SER A 516 -10.72 -43.64 15.33
CA SER A 516 -10.11 -44.96 15.05
C SER A 516 -8.59 -44.97 15.22
N LYS A 517 -8.02 -46.18 15.47
CA LYS A 517 -6.56 -46.41 15.57
C LYS A 517 -5.81 -45.97 14.31
N ALA A 518 -6.36 -46.23 13.12
CA ALA A 518 -5.74 -45.86 11.85
C ALA A 518 -5.67 -44.33 11.65
N GLN A 519 -6.73 -43.59 12.02
CA GLN A 519 -6.72 -42.12 11.96
C GLN A 519 -5.70 -41.52 12.93
N PHE A 520 -5.53 -42.11 14.11
CA PHE A 520 -4.50 -41.70 15.07
C PHE A 520 -3.08 -41.94 14.52
N ALA A 521 -2.86 -43.06 13.82
CA ALA A 521 -1.60 -43.35 13.13
C ALA A 521 -1.26 -42.27 12.08
N VAL A 522 -2.24 -41.90 11.26
CA VAL A 522 -2.07 -40.89 10.21
C VAL A 522 -1.80 -39.51 10.82
N ALA A 523 -2.48 -39.15 11.91
CA ALA A 523 -2.24 -37.89 12.63
C ALA A 523 -0.81 -37.83 13.21
N LEU A 524 -0.31 -38.93 13.77
CA LEU A 524 1.07 -39.05 14.25
C LEU A 524 2.10 -38.91 13.12
N ILE A 525 1.87 -39.59 11.99
CA ILE A 525 2.78 -39.53 10.83
C ILE A 525 2.75 -38.15 10.16
N ARG A 526 1.59 -37.48 10.13
CA ARG A 526 1.47 -36.12 9.58
C ARG A 526 2.10 -35.07 10.49
N GLY A 527 1.85 -35.13 11.80
CA GLY A 527 2.40 -34.16 12.75
C GLY A 527 3.87 -34.37 13.07
N LEU A 528 4.24 -35.54 13.61
CA LEU A 528 5.65 -35.79 13.93
C LEU A 528 6.50 -35.97 12.67
N GLY A 529 5.95 -36.60 11.64
CA GLY A 529 6.69 -36.89 10.40
C GLY A 529 6.95 -35.66 9.53
N SER A 530 6.18 -34.57 9.65
CA SER A 530 6.49 -33.33 8.93
C SER A 530 7.78 -32.66 9.39
N ASN A 531 8.28 -33.04 10.58
CA ASN A 531 9.50 -32.50 11.18
C ASN A 531 10.75 -33.39 10.95
N LEU A 532 10.58 -34.51 10.24
CA LEU A 532 11.64 -35.47 9.93
C LEU A 532 12.14 -35.29 8.49
N SER A 533 13.41 -35.67 8.24
CA SER A 533 13.93 -35.82 6.87
C SER A 533 13.09 -36.83 6.07
N VAL A 534 13.07 -36.72 4.74
CA VAL A 534 12.23 -37.58 3.88
C VAL A 534 12.49 -39.07 4.12
N SER A 535 13.76 -39.48 4.25
CA SER A 535 14.15 -40.86 4.56
C SER A 535 13.78 -41.30 5.98
N SER A 536 13.92 -40.44 7.00
CA SER A 536 13.50 -40.76 8.36
C SER A 536 11.98 -40.76 8.53
N ARG A 537 11.26 -39.95 7.75
CA ARG A 537 9.80 -39.92 7.71
C ARG A 537 9.22 -41.22 7.17
N GLU A 538 9.83 -41.82 6.15
CA GLU A 538 9.43 -43.13 5.63
C GLU A 538 9.64 -44.26 6.65
N ASN A 539 10.77 -44.26 7.34
CA ASN A 539 11.05 -45.26 8.39
C ASN A 539 10.12 -45.06 9.60
N PHE A 540 9.87 -43.81 10.00
CA PHE A 540 8.92 -43.48 11.05
C PHE A 540 7.50 -43.92 10.68
N ALA A 541 7.05 -43.67 9.45
CA ALA A 541 5.74 -44.09 8.99
C ALA A 541 5.59 -45.62 9.02
N LYS A 542 6.61 -46.37 8.58
CA LYS A 542 6.62 -47.84 8.67
C LYS A 542 6.52 -48.32 10.13
N GLN A 543 7.28 -47.71 11.03
CA GLN A 543 7.33 -48.10 12.44
C GLN A 543 6.02 -47.79 13.19
N VAL A 544 5.40 -46.63 12.92
CA VAL A 544 4.11 -46.22 13.50
C VAL A 544 2.98 -47.15 13.02
N LEU A 545 2.99 -47.55 11.76
CA LEU A 545 2.02 -48.50 11.19
C LEU A 545 2.21 -49.91 11.76
N GLU A 546 3.46 -50.35 11.96
CA GLU A 546 3.78 -51.63 12.59
C GLU A 546 3.33 -51.68 14.06
N TRP A 547 3.56 -50.62 14.85
CA TRP A 547 3.08 -50.54 16.24
C TRP A 547 1.55 -50.65 16.36
N MET A 548 0.83 -50.22 15.33
CA MET A 548 -0.64 -50.23 15.32
C MET A 548 -1.25 -51.45 14.62
N GLY A 549 -0.41 -52.32 14.04
CA GLY A 549 -0.83 -53.58 13.41
C GLY A 549 -1.53 -53.42 12.06
N GLU A 550 -1.37 -52.27 11.39
CA GLU A 550 -1.97 -51.96 10.09
C GLU A 550 -0.95 -52.24 8.97
N GLY A 551 -1.21 -53.23 8.11
CA GLY A 551 -0.33 -53.58 7.00
C GLY A 551 -0.42 -52.59 5.82
N LEU A 552 0.72 -52.11 5.33
CA LEU A 552 0.81 -51.25 4.14
C LEU A 552 0.27 -51.97 2.89
N SER A 553 -0.88 -51.53 2.38
CA SER A 553 -1.26 -51.81 0.98
C SER A 553 -0.44 -50.91 0.05
N GLN A 554 0.03 -51.48 -1.04
CA GLN A 554 1.04 -50.91 -1.93
C GLN A 554 0.57 -49.61 -2.62
N SER A 555 1.55 -48.73 -2.87
CA SER A 555 1.56 -47.56 -3.78
C SER A 555 0.90 -46.25 -3.32
N ILE A 556 1.65 -45.43 -2.58
CA ILE A 556 1.55 -43.96 -2.68
C ILE A 556 2.99 -43.41 -2.72
N ASP A 557 3.31 -42.76 -3.82
CA ASP A 557 4.60 -42.12 -4.12
C ASP A 557 4.64 -40.75 -3.42
N LEU A 558 5.54 -40.59 -2.44
CA LEU A 558 5.54 -39.50 -1.43
C LEU A 558 6.45 -38.32 -1.79
N ASN A 559 6.92 -38.22 -3.03
CA ASN A 559 7.98 -37.29 -3.44
C ASN A 559 7.56 -35.85 -3.74
N ASN A 560 6.33 -35.39 -3.43
CA ASN A 560 5.92 -34.05 -3.87
C ASN A 560 5.00 -33.28 -2.91
N LEU A 561 5.47 -32.99 -1.70
CA LEU A 561 4.77 -32.09 -0.76
C LEU A 561 5.75 -31.34 0.15
N SER A 562 6.39 -30.30 -0.38
CA SER A 562 6.91 -29.20 0.43
C SER A 562 6.67 -27.84 -0.24
N LEU A 563 5.79 -27.08 0.41
CA LEU A 563 5.65 -25.62 0.39
C LEU A 563 4.99 -24.95 -0.84
N ARG A 564 3.81 -24.38 -0.54
CA ARG A 564 2.90 -23.50 -1.31
C ARG A 564 1.80 -24.22 -2.08
N CYS A 565 0.60 -24.27 -1.48
CA CYS A 565 -0.73 -24.30 -2.13
C CYS A 565 -1.89 -24.42 -1.13
N TYR A 566 -3.07 -23.92 -1.49
CA TYR A 566 -4.36 -24.23 -0.87
C TYR A 566 -5.09 -25.33 -1.68
N TYR A 567 -5.88 -26.15 -0.99
CA TYR A 567 -6.67 -27.24 -1.57
C TYR A 567 -8.13 -26.81 -1.74
N ASN A 568 -8.66 -26.85 -2.95
CA ASN A 568 -10.08 -26.64 -3.23
C ASN A 568 -10.83 -27.99 -3.20
N SER A 569 -11.80 -28.13 -2.30
CA SER A 569 -12.53 -29.38 -2.03
C SER A 569 -13.49 -29.81 -3.14
N GLU A 570 -13.80 -28.96 -4.12
CA GLU A 570 -14.73 -29.31 -5.21
C GLU A 570 -14.04 -29.83 -6.48
N ARG A 571 -12.74 -29.55 -6.67
CA ARG A 571 -12.01 -29.89 -7.91
C ARG A 571 -10.79 -30.79 -7.74
N GLY A 572 -10.36 -31.07 -6.51
CA GLY A 572 -9.33 -32.08 -6.23
C GLY A 572 -7.95 -31.77 -6.81
N ILE A 573 -7.61 -30.51 -7.08
CA ILE A 573 -6.29 -30.07 -7.57
C ILE A 573 -5.77 -28.88 -6.74
N ILE A 574 -4.45 -28.81 -6.65
CA ILE A 574 -3.58 -27.84 -5.97
C ILE A 574 -3.24 -26.72 -6.96
N ASP A 575 -3.56 -25.45 -6.67
CA ASP A 575 -3.40 -24.33 -7.62
C ASP A 575 -2.52 -23.18 -7.07
N VAL A 576 -1.55 -22.72 -7.88
CA VAL A 576 -0.66 -21.57 -7.60
C VAL A 576 -0.82 -20.55 -8.72
N HIS A 577 -1.34 -19.36 -8.40
CA HIS A 577 -1.22 -18.20 -9.28
C HIS A 577 -0.36 -17.11 -8.62
N ARG A 578 0.77 -16.79 -9.27
CA ARG A 578 1.39 -15.47 -9.22
C ARG A 578 0.85 -14.67 -10.39
N THR A 579 0.45 -13.44 -10.16
CA THR A 579 0.36 -12.43 -11.24
C THR A 579 0.47 -11.04 -10.66
N GLU A 580 1.44 -10.28 -11.19
CA GLU A 580 1.56 -8.84 -11.01
C GLU A 580 0.75 -8.11 -12.10
N ARG A 581 0.00 -7.10 -11.64
CA ARG A 581 -0.13 -5.74 -12.19
C ARG A 581 -0.15 -5.48 -13.71
N ARG A 582 -1.04 -6.15 -14.43
CA ARG A 582 -1.95 -5.50 -15.40
C ARG A 582 -3.09 -6.44 -15.77
N ARG A 583 -4.25 -5.84 -16.08
CA ARG A 583 -5.46 -6.47 -16.66
C ARG A 583 -6.43 -7.12 -15.66
N ALA A 584 -7.16 -6.29 -14.90
CA ALA A 584 -8.49 -6.69 -14.44
C ALA A 584 -9.37 -7.06 -15.65
N GLU A 585 -9.27 -6.35 -16.77
CA GLU A 585 -10.05 -6.61 -18.00
C GLU A 585 -9.75 -7.92 -18.73
N GLU A 586 -8.59 -8.53 -18.51
CA GLU A 586 -8.23 -9.77 -19.22
C GLU A 586 -8.36 -11.03 -18.37
N VAL A 587 -8.14 -10.93 -17.07
CA VAL A 587 -8.38 -12.03 -16.14
C VAL A 587 -9.84 -12.03 -15.64
N CYS A 588 -10.48 -10.87 -15.60
CA CYS A 588 -11.91 -10.73 -15.31
C CYS A 588 -12.72 -10.52 -16.59
N MET A 589 -13.97 -10.98 -16.59
CA MET A 589 -14.99 -10.56 -17.53
C MET A 589 -15.70 -9.34 -16.98
N ALA A 590 -15.88 -8.33 -17.82
CA ALA A 590 -16.87 -7.29 -17.57
C ALA A 590 -18.26 -7.88 -17.85
N ILE A 591 -19.05 -8.07 -16.81
CA ILE A 591 -20.44 -8.50 -16.92
C ILE A 591 -21.32 -7.28 -16.63
N SER A 592 -22.30 -7.03 -17.49
CA SER A 592 -23.26 -5.96 -17.28
C SER A 592 -24.48 -6.50 -16.52
N ASN A 593 -24.69 -6.01 -15.31
CA ASN A 593 -25.84 -6.33 -14.47
C ASN A 593 -26.81 -5.14 -14.41
N ASN A 594 -27.99 -5.33 -13.80
CA ASN A 594 -28.99 -4.26 -13.62
C ASN A 594 -28.49 -3.07 -12.79
N THR A 595 -27.43 -3.25 -12.01
CA THR A 595 -26.80 -2.22 -11.15
C THR A 595 -25.58 -1.55 -11.79
N GLY A 596 -25.14 -1.99 -12.97
CA GLY A 596 -23.97 -1.48 -13.66
C GLY A 596 -23.02 -2.58 -14.14
N ARG A 597 -21.85 -2.17 -14.64
CA ARG A 597 -20.80 -3.10 -15.07
C ARG A 597 -20.02 -3.59 -13.85
N VAL A 598 -19.72 -4.89 -13.83
CA VAL A 598 -18.98 -5.55 -12.74
C VAL A 598 -17.87 -6.40 -13.34
N TYR A 599 -16.67 -6.31 -12.79
CA TYR A 599 -15.58 -7.24 -13.09
C TYR A 599 -15.67 -8.48 -12.21
N GLN A 600 -15.73 -9.65 -12.86
CA GLN A 600 -15.71 -10.96 -12.21
C GLN A 600 -14.62 -11.86 -12.82
N PRO A 601 -13.86 -12.63 -12.04
CA PRO A 601 -12.84 -13.55 -12.57
C PRO A 601 -13.40 -14.54 -13.62
N LYS A 602 -12.66 -14.76 -14.71
CA LYS A 602 -13.07 -15.61 -15.86
C LYS A 602 -13.21 -17.09 -15.53
N ASN A 603 -12.16 -17.66 -14.91
CA ASN A 603 -12.00 -19.10 -14.73
C ASN A 603 -11.75 -19.50 -13.26
N ALA A 604 -11.97 -18.58 -12.32
CA ALA A 604 -11.69 -18.78 -10.90
C ALA A 604 -12.85 -18.27 -10.05
N GLU A 605 -13.03 -18.86 -8.87
CA GLU A 605 -14.03 -18.39 -7.91
C GLU A 605 -13.61 -17.06 -7.28
N ASN A 606 -12.34 -16.93 -6.89
CA ASN A 606 -11.79 -15.74 -6.25
C ASN A 606 -10.51 -15.30 -6.96
N LEU A 607 -10.35 -14.00 -7.16
CA LEU A 607 -9.12 -13.39 -7.67
C LEU A 607 -8.33 -12.77 -6.51
N ILE A 608 -7.04 -13.07 -6.42
CA ILE A 608 -6.14 -12.46 -5.43
C ILE A 608 -5.23 -11.47 -6.14
N LEU A 609 -5.34 -10.19 -5.78
CA LEU A 609 -4.42 -9.13 -6.20
C LEU A 609 -3.29 -9.02 -5.19
N PHE A 610 -2.08 -9.41 -5.60
CA PHE A 610 -0.89 -9.36 -4.76
C PHE A 610 -0.01 -8.14 -5.08
N PHE A 611 0.13 -7.23 -4.12
CA PHE A 611 0.96 -6.04 -4.21
C PHE A 611 2.29 -6.23 -3.48
N LYS A 612 3.38 -6.25 -4.23
CA LYS A 612 4.73 -6.30 -3.66
C LYS A 612 5.17 -4.90 -3.23
N ASN A 613 5.66 -4.76 -1.99
CA ASN A 613 6.28 -3.54 -1.46
C ASN A 613 5.41 -2.27 -1.56
N ILE A 614 4.22 -2.28 -0.94
CA ILE A 614 3.26 -1.15 -0.97
C ILE A 614 3.86 0.18 -0.47
N HIS A 615 4.82 0.11 0.46
CA HIS A 615 5.47 1.27 1.07
C HIS A 615 6.38 2.09 0.13
N LEU A 616 6.75 1.57 -1.04
CA LEU A 616 7.67 2.26 -1.97
C LEU A 616 6.99 3.38 -2.78
N VAL A 617 5.66 3.47 -2.73
CA VAL A 617 4.94 4.44 -3.55
C VAL A 617 5.14 5.84 -3.00
N LYS A 618 5.68 6.73 -3.83
CA LYS A 618 5.98 8.12 -3.46
C LYS A 618 4.69 8.87 -3.07
N PRO A 619 4.61 9.48 -1.88
CA PRO A 619 3.50 10.33 -1.52
C PRO A 619 3.54 11.64 -2.32
N ASP A 620 2.38 12.30 -2.42
CA ASP A 620 2.28 13.64 -2.99
C ASP A 620 2.87 14.71 -2.04
N LYS A 621 2.86 15.97 -2.47
CA LYS A 621 3.37 17.11 -1.67
C LYS A 621 2.65 17.27 -0.31
N TRP A 622 1.49 16.64 -0.16
CA TRP A 622 0.64 16.73 1.02
C TRP A 622 0.77 15.49 1.91
N GLY A 623 1.59 14.50 1.53
CA GLY A 623 1.79 13.27 2.30
C GLY A 623 0.74 12.19 2.07
N THR A 624 -0.14 12.38 1.06
CA THR A 624 -1.18 11.41 0.69
C THR A 624 -0.72 10.60 -0.52
N ASN A 625 -1.30 9.42 -0.71
CA ASN A 625 -0.91 8.52 -1.78
C ASN A 625 -2.13 8.03 -2.56
N MET A 626 -2.19 8.41 -3.84
CA MET A 626 -3.32 8.08 -4.71
C MET A 626 -3.57 6.58 -4.82
N LEU A 627 -2.52 5.75 -4.85
CA LEU A 627 -2.69 4.29 -4.89
C LEU A 627 -3.32 3.78 -3.59
N ILE A 628 -2.87 4.28 -2.45
CA ILE A 628 -3.41 3.86 -1.14
C ILE A 628 -4.88 4.29 -1.03
N SER A 629 -5.20 5.53 -1.39
CA SER A 629 -6.59 6.02 -1.42
C SER A 629 -7.47 5.23 -2.41
N PHE A 630 -6.91 4.80 -3.54
CA PHE A 630 -7.60 3.91 -4.47
C PHE A 630 -7.85 2.53 -3.87
N LEU A 631 -6.87 1.94 -3.18
CA LEU A 631 -7.07 0.67 -2.46
C LEU A 631 -8.10 0.80 -1.33
N GLU A 632 -8.09 1.91 -0.59
CA GLU A 632 -9.13 2.23 0.40
C GLU A 632 -10.52 2.25 -0.27
N GLN A 633 -10.66 2.89 -1.44
CA GLN A 633 -11.91 2.90 -2.19
C GLN A 633 -12.35 1.48 -2.61
N LEU A 634 -11.42 0.65 -3.09
CA LEU A 634 -11.74 -0.73 -3.48
C LEU A 634 -12.20 -1.59 -2.29
N ILE A 635 -11.59 -1.40 -1.11
CA ILE A 635 -11.93 -2.14 0.10
C ILE A 635 -13.26 -1.67 0.69
N ALA A 636 -13.51 -0.36 0.71
CA ALA A 636 -14.71 0.22 1.33
C ALA A 636 -15.96 0.11 0.44
N TYR A 637 -15.81 0.29 -0.88
CA TYR A 637 -16.94 0.43 -1.81
C TYR A 637 -17.03 -0.68 -2.85
N HIS A 638 -16.07 -1.61 -2.90
CA HIS A 638 -16.04 -2.72 -3.86
C HIS A 638 -16.22 -2.29 -5.33
N GLY A 639 -15.61 -1.17 -5.70
CA GLY A 639 -15.70 -0.63 -7.05
C GLY A 639 -14.91 0.66 -7.24
N PHE A 640 -14.82 1.09 -8.49
CA PHE A 640 -14.10 2.31 -8.87
C PHE A 640 -14.73 3.00 -10.07
N HIS A 641 -14.31 4.25 -10.33
CA HIS A 641 -14.70 4.98 -11.53
C HIS A 641 -13.69 4.74 -12.65
N ASP A 642 -14.17 4.31 -13.81
CA ASP A 642 -13.38 4.15 -15.03
C ASP A 642 -13.02 5.49 -15.67
N ASP A 643 -12.13 5.48 -16.66
CA ASP A 643 -11.74 6.64 -17.46
C ASP A 643 -12.95 7.27 -18.20
N ASN A 644 -13.98 6.47 -18.49
CA ASN A 644 -15.26 6.93 -19.04
C ASN A 644 -16.21 7.54 -17.99
N LEU A 645 -15.75 7.72 -16.75
CA LEU A 645 -16.50 8.22 -15.59
C LEU A 645 -17.66 7.31 -15.13
N GLU A 646 -17.72 6.07 -15.63
CA GLU A 646 -18.71 5.08 -15.19
C GLU A 646 -18.23 4.34 -13.95
N TRP A 647 -19.16 4.02 -13.05
CA TRP A 647 -18.85 3.16 -11.90
C TRP A 647 -18.77 1.69 -12.34
N ILE A 648 -17.65 1.05 -12.02
CA ILE A 648 -17.44 -0.39 -12.22
C ILE A 648 -17.27 -1.08 -10.88
N GLY A 649 -18.12 -2.07 -10.62
CA GLY A 649 -18.03 -2.92 -9.43
C GLY A 649 -16.94 -3.99 -9.56
N LEU A 650 -16.42 -4.43 -8.42
CA LEU A 650 -15.53 -5.59 -8.30
C LEU A 650 -16.24 -6.69 -7.51
N ASP A 651 -16.32 -7.89 -8.09
CA ASP A 651 -16.85 -9.06 -7.41
C ASP A 651 -15.77 -10.13 -7.23
N LYS A 652 -15.72 -10.72 -6.02
CA LYS A 652 -14.79 -11.80 -5.63
C LYS A 652 -13.30 -11.49 -5.83
N VAL A 653 -12.89 -10.28 -5.44
CA VAL A 653 -11.49 -9.84 -5.49
C VAL A 653 -10.94 -9.63 -4.07
N GLN A 654 -9.84 -10.30 -3.74
CA GLN A 654 -9.10 -10.12 -2.49
C GLN A 654 -7.80 -9.36 -2.75
N ILE A 655 -7.44 -8.44 -1.86
CA ILE A 655 -6.22 -7.64 -1.97
C ILE A 655 -5.24 -8.08 -0.88
N ILE A 656 -4.01 -8.42 -1.28
CA ILE A 656 -2.92 -8.82 -0.39
C ILE A 656 -1.70 -7.94 -0.69
N GLY A 657 -1.02 -7.47 0.35
CA GLY A 657 0.14 -6.61 0.24
C GLY A 657 1.35 -7.11 1.03
N THR A 658 2.56 -6.85 0.53
CA THR A 658 3.79 -6.99 1.31
C THR A 658 4.48 -5.67 1.54
N MET A 659 5.21 -5.61 2.65
CA MET A 659 6.10 -4.51 2.99
C MET A 659 7.37 -5.08 3.62
N SER A 660 8.52 -4.57 3.17
CA SER A 660 9.83 -4.95 3.69
C SER A 660 10.37 -3.77 4.47
N LEU A 661 10.33 -3.85 5.79
CA LEU A 661 10.68 -2.74 6.67
C LEU A 661 11.97 -3.05 7.39
N SER A 662 13.00 -2.19 7.26
CA SER A 662 14.05 -2.17 8.27
C SER A 662 13.53 -1.48 9.54
N PRO A 663 14.03 -1.82 10.74
CA PRO A 663 13.57 -1.21 11.99
C PRO A 663 13.67 0.34 12.02
N SER A 664 14.63 0.90 11.30
CA SER A 664 14.85 2.36 11.17
C SER A 664 13.98 3.02 10.08
N GLU A 665 13.51 2.26 9.09
CA GLU A 665 12.62 2.75 8.02
C GLU A 665 11.14 2.54 8.35
N ALA A 666 10.80 1.56 9.20
CA ALA A 666 9.43 1.31 9.66
C ALA A 666 8.78 2.56 10.29
N GLN A 667 9.56 3.38 10.98
CA GLN A 667 9.11 4.65 11.57
C GLN A 667 8.91 5.78 10.56
N LYS A 668 9.44 5.65 9.33
CA LYS A 668 9.37 6.67 8.28
C LYS A 668 8.23 6.44 7.29
N ILE A 669 7.53 5.32 7.40
CA ILE A 669 6.49 4.95 6.44
C ILE A 669 5.21 5.70 6.74
N MET A 670 4.78 6.48 5.75
CA MET A 670 3.55 7.26 5.74
C MET A 670 2.44 6.48 5.04
N LEU A 671 2.04 5.32 5.60
CA LEU A 671 0.75 4.73 5.24
C LEU A 671 -0.34 5.39 6.08
N SER A 672 -1.47 5.67 5.44
CA SER A 672 -2.64 6.23 6.10
C SER A 672 -3.12 5.30 7.22
N SER A 673 -3.42 5.87 8.39
CA SER A 673 -4.05 5.15 9.50
C SER A 673 -5.40 4.55 9.10
N ARG A 674 -6.13 5.21 8.19
CA ARG A 674 -7.39 4.73 7.62
C ARG A 674 -7.18 3.42 6.87
N PHE A 675 -6.24 3.38 5.92
CA PHE A 675 -5.88 2.15 5.22
C PHE A 675 -5.46 1.03 6.17
N LEU A 676 -4.60 1.33 7.15
CA LEU A 676 -4.11 0.33 8.11
C LEU A 676 -5.23 -0.24 8.99
N ALA A 677 -6.25 0.56 9.33
CA ALA A 677 -7.41 0.12 10.10
C ALA A 677 -8.34 -0.82 9.31
N SER A 678 -8.46 -0.60 8.00
CA SER A 678 -9.28 -1.42 7.12
C SER A 678 -8.67 -2.79 6.80
N VAL A 679 -7.34 -2.93 6.86
CA VAL A 679 -6.62 -4.17 6.51
C VAL A 679 -6.19 -4.96 7.75
N ARG A 680 -5.71 -6.20 7.53
CA ARG A 680 -5.09 -7.03 8.57
C ARG A 680 -3.61 -7.17 8.28
N ILE A 681 -2.78 -6.96 9.30
CA ILE A 681 -1.33 -6.88 9.17
C ILE A 681 -0.71 -7.99 10.00
N PHE A 682 0.32 -8.63 9.46
CA PHE A 682 1.14 -9.59 10.18
C PHE A 682 2.61 -9.29 9.92
N SER A 683 3.41 -9.29 10.99
CA SER A 683 4.83 -8.94 10.94
C SER A 683 5.73 -10.13 11.29
N MET A 684 6.75 -10.38 10.46
CA MET A 684 7.74 -11.45 10.63
C MET A 684 9.13 -10.88 10.94
N SER A 685 9.92 -11.61 11.72
CA SER A 685 11.30 -11.26 12.05
C SER A 685 12.30 -12.02 11.17
N TYR A 686 13.56 -11.57 11.20
CA TYR A 686 14.67 -12.33 10.64
C TYR A 686 14.85 -13.66 11.36
N THR A 687 15.32 -14.67 10.62
CA THR A 687 15.67 -15.99 11.15
C THR A 687 16.94 -15.92 11.97
N ASP A 688 16.97 -16.65 13.09
CA ASP A 688 18.13 -16.70 13.98
C ASP A 688 19.34 -17.42 13.36
N LYS A 689 20.53 -17.18 13.90
CA LYS A 689 21.77 -17.80 13.42
C LYS A 689 21.71 -19.34 13.43
N GLU A 690 21.09 -19.94 14.45
CA GLU A 690 20.94 -21.39 14.54
C GLU A 690 20.04 -21.92 13.42
N GLN A 691 18.91 -21.25 13.16
CA GLN A 691 18.00 -21.60 12.07
C GLN A 691 18.67 -21.47 10.70
N LEU A 692 19.40 -20.39 10.46
CA LEU A 692 20.18 -20.19 9.24
C LEU A 692 21.22 -21.30 9.05
N THR A 693 21.93 -21.67 10.12
CA THR A 693 22.94 -22.74 10.08
C THR A 693 22.31 -24.06 9.62
N THR A 694 21.14 -24.40 10.15
CA THR A 694 20.40 -25.59 9.72
C THR A 694 19.99 -25.51 8.25
N ILE A 695 19.41 -24.39 7.81
CA ILE A 695 18.97 -24.20 6.41
C ILE A 695 20.15 -24.38 5.44
N TYR A 696 21.28 -23.74 5.73
CA TYR A 696 22.47 -23.86 4.89
C TYR A 696 23.07 -25.27 4.94
N ASN A 697 23.07 -25.94 6.09
CA ASN A 697 23.56 -27.32 6.19
C ASN A 697 22.72 -28.30 5.35
N THR A 698 21.39 -28.16 5.36
CA THR A 698 20.50 -28.99 4.53
C THR A 698 20.68 -28.70 3.03
N SER A 699 20.81 -27.43 2.66
CA SER A 699 21.05 -27.05 1.25
C SER A 699 22.41 -27.58 0.77
N MET A 700 23.42 -27.48 1.62
CA MET A 700 24.78 -27.91 1.33
C MET A 700 24.90 -29.44 1.26
N SER A 701 24.21 -30.18 2.14
CA SER A 701 24.23 -31.64 2.11
C SER A 701 23.65 -32.20 0.82
N TYR A 702 22.64 -31.55 0.23
CA TYR A 702 22.10 -31.91 -1.07
C TYR A 702 23.13 -31.72 -2.20
N ILE A 703 23.76 -30.54 -2.28
CA ILE A 703 24.76 -30.23 -3.32
C ILE A 703 25.95 -31.18 -3.23
N VAL A 704 26.47 -31.41 -2.02
CA VAL A 704 27.57 -32.35 -1.78
C VAL A 704 27.12 -33.80 -2.07
N GLY A 705 25.86 -34.13 -1.75
CA GLY A 705 25.24 -35.42 -2.02
C GLY A 705 25.18 -35.78 -3.51
N GLU A 706 24.96 -34.81 -4.40
CA GLU A 706 25.04 -35.03 -5.86
C GLU A 706 26.47 -35.23 -6.37
N TRP A 707 27.46 -34.67 -5.67
CA TRP A 707 28.87 -34.74 -6.06
C TRP A 707 29.51 -36.06 -5.66
N ILE A 708 29.23 -36.58 -4.45
CA ILE A 708 29.85 -37.80 -3.91
C ILE A 708 29.74 -39.04 -4.85
N PRO A 709 28.59 -39.33 -5.49
CA PRO A 709 28.46 -40.43 -6.45
C PRO A 709 29.40 -40.32 -7.65
N LYS A 710 29.64 -39.09 -8.14
CA LYS A 710 30.54 -38.81 -9.26
C LYS A 710 32.00 -39.09 -8.94
N PHE A 711 32.38 -39.37 -7.69
CA PHE A 711 33.74 -39.75 -7.30
C PHE A 711 33.85 -41.19 -6.80
N GLN A 712 32.78 -42.00 -6.86
CA GLN A 712 32.80 -43.40 -6.41
C GLN A 712 33.79 -44.27 -7.19
N HIS A 713 34.13 -43.93 -8.43
CA HIS A 713 35.10 -44.66 -9.25
C HIS A 713 36.56 -44.46 -8.80
N LEU A 714 36.85 -43.47 -7.94
CA LEU A 714 38.18 -43.25 -7.35
C LEU A 714 38.43 -44.11 -6.10
N LYS A 715 37.43 -44.89 -5.64
CA LYS A 715 37.51 -45.79 -4.46
C LYS A 715 38.51 -46.95 -4.63
N THR A 716 39.06 -47.21 -5.81
CA THR A 716 39.93 -48.35 -6.11
C THR A 716 41.42 -48.13 -5.83
N SER A 717 41.86 -46.94 -5.40
CA SER A 717 43.28 -46.69 -5.08
C SER A 717 43.48 -46.36 -3.61
N GLY A 718 44.51 -46.93 -2.96
CA GLY A 718 44.87 -46.69 -1.55
C GLY A 718 45.34 -45.25 -1.21
N LYS A 719 44.96 -44.25 -2.01
CA LYS A 719 45.25 -42.80 -1.84
C LYS A 719 44.01 -41.98 -1.45
N ILE A 720 42.93 -42.64 -1.02
CA ILE A 720 41.64 -42.01 -0.70
C ILE A 720 41.77 -40.82 0.27
N PRO A 721 42.56 -40.87 1.36
CA PRO A 721 42.66 -39.73 2.29
C PRO A 721 43.29 -38.49 1.65
N MET A 722 44.34 -38.65 0.85
CA MET A 722 45.01 -37.53 0.16
C MET A 722 44.13 -36.91 -0.93
N LEU A 723 43.32 -37.73 -1.60
CA LEU A 723 42.33 -37.28 -2.58
C LEU A 723 41.21 -36.47 -1.92
N VAL A 724 40.67 -36.95 -0.80
CA VAL A 724 39.63 -36.25 -0.03
C VAL A 724 40.17 -34.91 0.51
N GLU A 725 41.38 -34.89 1.06
CA GLU A 725 42.03 -33.67 1.54
C GLU A 725 42.25 -32.65 0.40
N SER A 726 42.68 -33.12 -0.77
CA SER A 726 42.85 -32.27 -1.96
C SER A 726 41.51 -31.73 -2.49
N MET A 727 40.44 -32.53 -2.45
CA MET A 727 39.10 -32.10 -2.85
C MET A 727 38.53 -31.04 -1.90
N ILE A 728 38.68 -31.23 -0.59
CA ILE A 728 38.29 -30.26 0.43
C ILE A 728 39.03 -28.94 0.20
N LYS A 729 40.35 -29.00 -0.05
CA LYS A 729 41.16 -27.82 -0.34
C LYS A 729 40.65 -27.05 -1.57
N ILE A 730 40.38 -27.75 -2.68
CA ILE A 730 39.83 -27.11 -3.89
C ILE A 730 38.46 -26.49 -3.61
N TYR A 731 37.59 -27.19 -2.88
CA TYR A 731 36.28 -26.67 -2.52
C TYR A 731 36.38 -25.39 -1.68
N LEU A 732 37.24 -25.38 -0.66
CA LEU A 732 37.49 -24.20 0.18
C LEU A 732 38.09 -23.03 -0.63
N GLU A 733 38.99 -23.31 -1.58
CA GLU A 733 39.52 -22.29 -2.50
C GLU A 733 38.40 -21.62 -3.31
N VAL A 734 37.48 -22.42 -3.88
CA VAL A 734 36.32 -21.92 -4.62
C VAL A 734 35.39 -21.12 -3.71
N LEU A 735 35.09 -21.62 -2.52
CA LEU A 735 34.20 -20.96 -1.56
C LEU A 735 34.75 -19.60 -1.10
N VAL A 736 36.06 -19.52 -0.84
CA VAL A 736 36.70 -18.24 -0.49
C VAL A 736 36.72 -17.29 -1.68
N TYR A 737 37.01 -17.78 -2.89
CA TYR A 737 36.94 -16.97 -4.10
C TYR A 737 35.53 -16.38 -4.31
N GLU A 738 34.50 -17.20 -4.13
CA GLU A 738 33.09 -16.81 -4.20
C GLU A 738 32.75 -15.74 -3.16
N ALA A 739 33.19 -15.94 -1.91
CA ALA A 739 33.01 -14.97 -0.84
C ALA A 739 33.70 -13.63 -1.14
N CYS A 740 34.89 -13.64 -1.73
CA CYS A 740 35.56 -12.43 -2.19
C CYS A 740 34.74 -11.72 -3.28
N CYS A 741 34.24 -12.45 -4.28
CA CYS A 741 33.46 -11.85 -5.36
C CYS A 741 32.13 -11.24 -4.86
N ILE A 742 31.45 -11.88 -3.89
CA ILE A 742 30.14 -11.43 -3.41
C ILE A 742 30.27 -10.26 -2.41
N PHE A 743 31.24 -10.33 -1.49
CA PHE A 743 31.35 -9.39 -0.37
C PHE A 743 32.49 -8.40 -0.55
N ARG A 744 33.71 -8.87 -0.82
CA ARG A 744 34.92 -8.03 -0.89
C ARG A 744 34.83 -6.98 -1.99
N ASP A 745 34.28 -7.36 -3.15
CA ASP A 745 34.16 -6.47 -4.32
C ASP A 745 33.19 -5.29 -4.11
N LYS A 746 32.30 -5.36 -3.12
CA LYS A 746 31.40 -4.26 -2.75
C LYS A 746 32.06 -3.23 -1.81
N LEU A 747 33.23 -3.53 -1.26
CA LEU A 747 33.92 -2.68 -0.29
C LEU A 747 34.78 -1.63 -1.00
N VAL A 748 34.53 -0.35 -0.69
CA VAL A 748 35.20 0.79 -1.36
C VAL A 748 36.56 1.11 -0.73
N LYS A 749 36.69 1.06 0.60
CA LYS A 749 37.90 1.45 1.32
C LYS A 749 38.87 0.27 1.43
N GLU A 750 40.16 0.50 1.19
CA GLU A 750 41.21 -0.51 1.36
C GLU A 750 41.31 -1.03 2.80
N GLU A 751 41.03 -0.18 3.79
CA GLU A 751 40.96 -0.57 5.20
C GLU A 751 39.87 -1.63 5.44
N ASP A 752 38.70 -1.46 4.84
CA ASP A 752 37.58 -2.39 5.02
C ASP A 752 37.79 -3.69 4.25
N GLN A 753 38.42 -3.63 3.07
CA GLN A 753 38.90 -4.82 2.36
C GLN A 753 39.93 -5.59 3.18
N SER A 754 40.86 -4.89 3.83
CA SER A 754 41.86 -5.51 4.70
C SER A 754 41.24 -6.14 5.95
N LYS A 755 40.21 -5.51 6.54
CA LYS A 755 39.42 -6.11 7.64
C LYS A 755 38.70 -7.38 7.18
N PHE A 756 38.06 -7.35 6.02
CA PHE A 756 37.42 -8.53 5.43
C PHE A 756 38.44 -9.67 5.23
N ASP A 757 39.59 -9.36 4.62
CA ASP A 757 40.65 -10.34 4.39
C ASP A 757 41.13 -10.95 5.72
N ASN A 758 41.24 -10.15 6.79
CA ASN A 758 41.60 -10.64 8.13
C ASN A 758 40.53 -11.52 8.77
N ILE A 759 39.24 -11.21 8.59
CA ILE A 759 38.13 -12.04 9.08
C ILE A 759 38.18 -13.42 8.41
N ILE A 760 38.37 -13.47 7.09
CA ILE A 760 38.49 -14.73 6.36
C ILE A 760 39.72 -15.52 6.81
N ARG A 761 40.89 -14.87 6.95
CA ARG A 761 42.10 -15.52 7.48
C ARG A 761 41.86 -16.12 8.86
N GLN A 762 41.19 -15.39 9.75
CA GLN A 762 40.91 -15.85 11.11
C GLN A 762 39.97 -17.06 11.11
N ILE A 763 38.90 -17.04 10.31
CA ILE A 763 37.96 -18.17 10.19
C ILE A 763 38.67 -19.40 9.62
N MET A 764 39.42 -19.23 8.53
CA MET A 764 40.12 -20.33 7.86
C MET A 764 41.26 -20.91 8.72
N GLU A 765 41.91 -20.09 9.53
CA GLU A 765 42.92 -20.56 10.49
C GLU A 765 42.28 -21.33 11.66
N THR A 766 41.17 -20.83 12.20
CA THR A 766 40.48 -21.43 13.35
C THR A 766 39.86 -22.78 12.99
N ASP A 767 39.16 -22.85 11.86
CA ASP A 767 38.34 -24.01 11.51
C ASP A 767 39.10 -25.03 10.64
N TRP A 768 40.05 -24.58 9.81
CA TRP A 768 40.70 -25.42 8.79
C TRP A 768 42.23 -25.37 8.80
N LYS A 769 42.86 -24.53 9.64
CA LYS A 769 44.33 -24.30 9.68
C LYS A 769 44.91 -23.91 8.32
N MET A 770 44.18 -23.09 7.57
CA MET A 770 44.53 -22.67 6.21
C MET A 770 44.51 -21.13 6.06
N ALA A 771 45.32 -20.40 6.84
CA ALA A 771 45.41 -18.93 6.73
C ALA A 771 45.81 -18.41 5.34
N ASP A 772 46.65 -19.14 4.60
CA ASP A 772 47.25 -18.66 3.34
C ASP A 772 46.34 -18.84 2.11
N ILE A 773 45.09 -19.28 2.28
CA ILE A 773 44.18 -19.60 1.17
C ILE A 773 43.98 -18.41 0.21
N LEU A 774 43.95 -17.19 0.73
CA LEU A 774 43.85 -15.95 -0.04
C LEU A 774 45.07 -15.69 -0.93
N ASP A 775 46.26 -16.15 -0.53
CA ASP A 775 47.48 -15.98 -1.32
C ASP A 775 47.51 -16.94 -2.52
N TYR A 776 46.93 -18.14 -2.40
CA TYR A 776 46.79 -19.08 -3.52
C TYR A 776 45.80 -18.59 -4.60
N LEU A 777 44.84 -17.74 -4.22
CA LEU A 777 43.87 -17.16 -5.15
C LEU A 777 44.47 -16.00 -5.99
N LYS A 778 45.60 -15.41 -5.58
CA LYS A 778 46.24 -14.32 -6.34
C LYS A 778 46.65 -14.80 -7.74
N GLY A 779 46.08 -14.18 -8.76
CA GLY A 779 46.35 -14.52 -10.16
C GLY A 779 45.61 -15.76 -10.69
N THR A 780 44.63 -16.26 -9.95
CA THR A 780 43.68 -17.29 -10.37
C THR A 780 42.33 -16.65 -10.68
N PHE A 781 41.71 -17.03 -11.80
CA PHE A 781 40.40 -16.55 -12.23
C PHE A 781 39.47 -17.72 -12.50
N TYR A 782 38.19 -17.58 -12.17
CA TYR A 782 37.14 -18.54 -12.52
C TYR A 782 36.25 -17.91 -13.59
N VAL A 783 36.37 -18.41 -14.82
CA VAL A 783 35.77 -17.82 -16.03
C VAL A 783 35.27 -18.92 -16.97
N THR A 784 34.39 -18.58 -17.90
CA THR A 784 33.81 -19.52 -18.86
C THR A 784 34.82 -19.94 -19.94
N ASP A 785 34.68 -21.17 -20.44
CA ASP A 785 35.36 -21.57 -21.68
C ASP A 785 34.67 -20.90 -22.88
N GLY A 786 35.43 -20.12 -23.64
CA GLY A 786 34.91 -19.38 -24.81
C GLY A 786 34.40 -20.30 -25.93
N ASN A 787 34.78 -21.58 -25.94
CA ASN A 787 34.27 -22.54 -26.92
C ASN A 787 32.91 -23.16 -26.53
N GLU A 788 32.66 -23.38 -25.24
CA GLU A 788 31.38 -23.90 -24.74
C GLU A 788 30.28 -22.82 -24.77
N ALA A 789 30.64 -21.56 -24.52
CA ALA A 789 29.74 -20.42 -24.66
C ALA A 789 29.20 -20.27 -26.11
N ALA A 790 30.04 -20.56 -27.11
CA ALA A 790 29.62 -20.53 -28.52
C ALA A 790 28.71 -21.70 -28.93
N GLN A 791 28.67 -22.80 -28.17
CA GLN A 791 27.79 -23.95 -28.41
C GLN A 791 26.38 -23.74 -27.84
N HIS A 792 26.25 -22.95 -26.77
CA HIS A 792 25.00 -22.68 -26.06
C HIS A 792 24.32 -21.37 -26.50
N LYS A 793 24.53 -20.92 -27.75
CA LYS A 793 24.05 -19.63 -28.30
C LYS A 793 22.55 -19.34 -28.15
N ARG A 794 21.71 -20.32 -27.81
CA ARG A 794 20.25 -20.18 -27.71
C ARG A 794 19.66 -20.55 -26.36
N GLU A 795 20.34 -21.36 -25.54
CA GLU A 795 19.80 -21.83 -24.25
C GLU A 795 20.90 -21.87 -23.20
N LEU A 796 20.80 -20.99 -22.20
CA LEU A 796 21.65 -21.01 -21.02
C LEU A 796 21.17 -22.11 -20.06
N PRO A 797 22.08 -22.87 -19.44
CA PRO A 797 21.69 -23.80 -18.38
C PRO A 797 21.03 -23.05 -17.21
N PRO A 798 20.11 -23.66 -16.46
CA PRO A 798 19.46 -23.02 -15.31
C PRO A 798 20.45 -22.61 -14.20
N SER A 799 21.64 -23.22 -14.14
CA SER A 799 22.74 -22.85 -13.24
C SER A 799 23.73 -21.84 -13.83
N GLY A 800 23.52 -21.35 -15.05
CA GLY A 800 24.52 -20.63 -15.84
C GLY A 800 25.57 -21.55 -16.46
N LEU A 801 26.45 -20.98 -17.30
CA LEU A 801 27.56 -21.74 -17.90
C LEU A 801 28.59 -22.13 -16.82
N PRO A 802 29.22 -23.31 -16.93
CA PRO A 802 30.24 -23.75 -15.99
C PRO A 802 31.47 -22.81 -16.02
N LEU A 803 32.02 -22.56 -14.83
CA LEU A 803 33.22 -21.76 -14.65
C LEU A 803 34.45 -22.65 -14.46
N PHE A 804 35.56 -22.29 -15.10
CA PHE A 804 36.82 -23.03 -15.06
C PHE A 804 37.93 -22.19 -14.45
N ARG A 805 38.83 -22.87 -13.72
CA ARG A 805 40.02 -22.25 -13.14
C ARG A 805 41.06 -21.97 -14.24
N LEU A 806 41.41 -20.71 -14.42
CA LEU A 806 42.50 -20.27 -15.30
C LEU A 806 43.52 -19.42 -14.55
N HIS A 807 44.78 -19.54 -14.95
CA HIS A 807 45.84 -18.67 -14.46
C HIS A 807 45.93 -17.38 -15.28
N HIS A 808 46.46 -16.32 -14.66
CA HIS A 808 46.58 -14.99 -15.26
C HIS A 808 47.16 -14.99 -16.69
N LYS A 809 48.16 -15.84 -17.00
CA LYS A 809 48.77 -15.89 -18.33
C LYS A 809 47.78 -16.37 -19.40
N ASP A 810 47.11 -17.48 -19.13
CA ASP A 810 46.14 -18.08 -20.05
C ASP A 810 44.91 -17.18 -20.20
N TRP A 811 44.48 -16.56 -19.10
CA TRP A 811 43.39 -15.59 -19.11
C TRP A 811 43.72 -14.35 -19.94
N LEU A 812 44.93 -13.80 -19.80
CA LEU A 812 45.40 -12.66 -20.59
C LEU A 812 45.42 -12.98 -22.10
N GLU A 813 45.83 -14.17 -22.49
CA GLU A 813 45.78 -14.61 -23.89
C GLU A 813 44.35 -14.75 -24.40
N SER A 814 43.45 -15.27 -23.58
CA SER A 814 42.02 -15.40 -23.88
C SER A 814 41.35 -14.04 -24.11
N VAL A 815 41.66 -13.04 -23.27
CA VAL A 815 41.17 -11.66 -23.42
C VAL A 815 41.73 -11.01 -24.69
N LYS A 816 43.02 -11.20 -25.00
CA LYS A 816 43.62 -10.69 -26.25
C LYS A 816 42.93 -11.24 -27.50
N LYS A 817 42.61 -12.54 -27.50
CA LYS A 817 41.86 -13.17 -28.61
C LYS A 817 40.46 -12.57 -28.75
N ALA A 818 39.77 -12.31 -27.64
CA ALA A 818 38.45 -11.70 -27.63
C ALA A 818 38.46 -10.26 -28.16
N ILE A 819 39.46 -9.45 -27.80
CA ILE A 819 39.63 -8.10 -28.34
C ILE A 819 39.78 -8.16 -29.87
N LEU A 820 40.66 -9.03 -30.36
CA LEU A 820 40.88 -9.20 -31.80
C LEU A 820 39.63 -9.71 -32.54
N GLN A 821 38.77 -10.49 -31.88
CA GLN A 821 37.50 -10.92 -32.44
C GLN A 821 36.51 -9.76 -32.53
N TYR A 822 36.37 -8.98 -31.45
CA TYR A 822 35.50 -7.81 -31.44
C TYR A 822 35.90 -6.77 -32.48
N GLU A 823 37.21 -6.47 -32.62
CA GLU A 823 37.72 -5.48 -33.58
C GLU A 823 37.63 -5.93 -35.05
N LYS A 824 37.36 -7.21 -35.32
CA LYS A 824 37.04 -7.68 -36.69
C LYS A 824 35.62 -7.30 -37.09
N GLU A 825 34.70 -7.30 -36.14
CA GLU A 825 33.27 -7.08 -36.36
C GLU A 825 32.85 -5.62 -36.10
N ASN A 826 33.61 -4.90 -35.28
CA ASN A 826 33.32 -3.54 -34.82
C ASN A 826 34.53 -2.61 -34.94
N GLU A 827 34.34 -1.32 -34.64
CA GLU A 827 35.44 -0.35 -34.60
C GLU A 827 36.53 -0.74 -33.59
N SER A 828 37.80 -0.49 -33.96
CA SER A 828 38.94 -0.76 -33.09
C SER A 828 38.82 -0.01 -31.77
N LEU A 829 39.05 -0.73 -30.66
CA LEU A 829 38.89 -0.18 -29.33
C LEU A 829 40.11 0.64 -28.89
N GLY A 830 41.28 0.44 -29.52
CA GLY A 830 42.50 1.21 -29.21
C GLY A 830 42.97 1.10 -27.75
N LEU A 831 42.71 -0.04 -27.09
CA LEU A 831 42.89 -0.19 -25.64
C LEU A 831 44.31 -0.58 -25.27
N ILE A 832 44.81 0.02 -24.19
CA ILE A 832 46.00 -0.46 -23.48
C ILE A 832 45.55 -1.56 -22.50
N ILE A 833 46.09 -2.76 -22.65
CA ILE A 833 45.77 -3.88 -21.76
C ILE A 833 46.51 -3.71 -20.44
N ILE A 834 45.80 -3.25 -19.42
CA ILE A 834 46.28 -3.15 -18.03
C ILE A 834 45.72 -4.31 -17.18
N PRO A 835 46.44 -4.77 -16.14
CA PRO A 835 45.97 -5.86 -15.27
C PRO A 835 44.57 -5.63 -14.68
N GLU A 836 44.22 -4.39 -14.35
CA GLU A 836 42.92 -4.01 -13.78
C GLU A 836 41.77 -4.23 -14.77
N LEU A 837 42.01 -4.01 -16.07
CA LEU A 837 41.03 -4.28 -17.12
C LEU A 837 40.77 -5.78 -17.23
N VAL A 838 41.83 -6.59 -17.19
CA VAL A 838 41.74 -8.06 -17.25
C VAL A 838 40.97 -8.63 -16.06
N GLN A 839 41.17 -8.07 -14.87
CA GLN A 839 40.38 -8.41 -13.68
C GLN A 839 38.91 -7.98 -13.83
N THR A 840 38.66 -6.78 -14.36
CA THR A 840 37.30 -6.26 -14.55
C THR A 840 36.52 -7.12 -15.55
N VAL A 841 37.14 -7.54 -16.65
CA VAL A 841 36.51 -8.44 -17.64
C VAL A 841 36.11 -9.77 -16.99
N ALA A 842 36.97 -10.36 -16.15
CA ALA A 842 36.63 -11.62 -15.46
C ALA A 842 35.42 -11.46 -14.51
N LYS A 843 35.35 -10.34 -13.78
CA LYS A 843 34.21 -10.04 -12.89
C LYS A 843 32.92 -9.86 -13.67
N VAL A 844 32.98 -9.14 -14.79
CA VAL A 844 31.82 -8.89 -15.67
C VAL A 844 31.35 -10.19 -16.31
N GLU A 845 32.24 -10.96 -16.94
CA GLU A 845 31.90 -12.23 -17.60
C GLU A 845 31.24 -13.21 -16.63
N ARG A 846 31.79 -13.34 -15.42
CA ARG A 846 31.27 -14.23 -14.39
C ARG A 846 29.82 -13.93 -14.00
N ILE A 847 29.46 -12.66 -13.86
CA ILE A 847 28.09 -12.25 -13.49
C ILE A 847 27.14 -12.42 -14.68
N LEU A 848 27.58 -12.08 -15.89
CA LEU A 848 26.76 -12.23 -17.12
C LEU A 848 26.57 -13.68 -17.56
N THR A 849 27.30 -14.60 -16.96
CA THR A 849 27.17 -16.03 -17.23
C THR A 849 25.93 -16.64 -16.55
N THR A 850 25.43 -16.00 -15.48
CA THR A 850 24.22 -16.45 -14.80
C THR A 850 23.00 -15.90 -15.52
N PRO A 851 21.93 -16.71 -15.74
CA PRO A 851 20.71 -16.22 -16.38
C PRO A 851 20.09 -15.07 -15.56
N GLY A 852 19.79 -13.95 -16.22
CA GLY A 852 19.28 -12.72 -15.57
C GLY A 852 20.34 -11.94 -14.79
N GLY A 853 21.63 -12.17 -15.08
CA GLY A 853 22.76 -11.57 -14.42
C GLY A 853 22.93 -10.10 -14.77
N SER A 854 22.43 -9.20 -13.93
CA SER A 854 22.53 -7.75 -14.15
C SER A 854 23.67 -7.10 -13.37
N LEU A 855 24.30 -6.05 -13.92
CA LEU A 855 25.43 -5.34 -13.28
C LEU A 855 25.19 -3.84 -13.12
N LEU A 856 25.63 -3.31 -11.96
CA LEU A 856 25.78 -1.88 -11.70
C LEU A 856 27.28 -1.53 -11.61
N LEU A 857 27.82 -0.88 -12.65
CA LEU A 857 29.25 -0.58 -12.75
C LEU A 857 29.57 0.85 -12.30
N ILE A 858 29.84 1.00 -11.00
CA ILE A 858 30.18 2.29 -10.37
C ILE A 858 31.67 2.58 -10.50
N GLY A 859 32.05 3.77 -10.98
CA GLY A 859 33.45 4.17 -11.06
C GLY A 859 33.67 5.51 -11.75
N ARG A 860 34.91 6.01 -11.70
CA ARG A 860 35.30 7.23 -12.43
C ARG A 860 35.24 7.00 -13.95
N SER A 861 35.04 8.08 -14.71
CA SER A 861 35.11 8.04 -16.17
C SER A 861 36.52 7.65 -16.64
N GLY A 862 36.62 6.86 -17.71
CA GLY A 862 37.91 6.48 -18.31
C GLY A 862 38.51 5.15 -17.83
N TYR A 863 37.92 4.46 -16.85
CA TYR A 863 38.39 3.16 -16.35
C TYR A 863 38.07 1.95 -17.25
N GLY A 864 37.63 2.17 -18.49
CA GLY A 864 37.39 1.07 -19.44
C GLY A 864 36.19 0.16 -19.14
N ARG A 865 35.22 0.59 -18.32
CA ARG A 865 33.99 -0.19 -17.98
C ARG A 865 33.22 -0.64 -19.23
N ARG A 866 32.92 0.30 -20.13
CA ARG A 866 32.26 0.02 -21.41
C ARG A 866 33.07 -0.95 -22.28
N SER A 867 34.39 -0.80 -22.28
CA SER A 867 35.29 -1.70 -22.99
C SER A 867 35.23 -3.12 -22.44
N ALA A 868 35.17 -3.29 -21.11
CA ALA A 868 35.06 -4.61 -20.48
C ALA A 868 33.77 -5.33 -20.89
N ILE A 869 32.64 -4.62 -20.93
CA ILE A 869 31.35 -5.19 -21.38
C ILE A 869 31.40 -5.59 -22.85
N LYS A 870 31.96 -4.74 -23.72
CA LYS A 870 32.13 -5.07 -25.15
C LYS A 870 32.96 -6.34 -25.34
N ILE A 871 34.05 -6.49 -24.60
CA ILE A 871 34.90 -7.69 -24.65
C ILE A 871 34.11 -8.92 -24.14
N ALA A 872 33.39 -8.80 -23.02
CA ALA A 872 32.57 -9.89 -22.49
C ALA A 872 31.47 -10.32 -23.47
N SER A 873 30.77 -9.36 -24.09
CA SER A 873 29.72 -9.63 -25.10
C SER A 873 30.26 -10.41 -26.30
N SER A 874 31.46 -10.05 -26.79
CA SER A 874 32.10 -10.76 -27.90
C SER A 874 32.48 -12.20 -27.56
N ARG A 875 32.80 -12.49 -26.29
CA ARG A 875 33.19 -13.83 -25.83
C ARG A 875 31.99 -14.76 -25.67
N GLN A 876 30.90 -14.24 -25.12
CA GLN A 876 29.67 -15.00 -24.95
C GLN A 876 28.84 -15.07 -26.24
N GLY A 877 29.12 -14.18 -27.21
CA GLY A 877 28.33 -14.06 -28.42
C GLY A 877 26.97 -13.39 -28.18
N ALA A 878 26.83 -12.67 -27.07
CA ALA A 878 25.62 -11.95 -26.70
C ALA A 878 25.50 -10.64 -27.50
N ARG A 879 24.27 -10.25 -27.79
CA ARG A 879 23.97 -9.05 -28.58
C ARG A 879 23.97 -7.80 -27.70
N LEU A 880 24.93 -6.91 -27.94
CA LEU A 880 25.05 -5.64 -27.20
C LEU A 880 24.16 -4.55 -27.82
N ILE A 881 23.24 -4.01 -27.03
CA ILE A 881 22.34 -2.90 -27.42
C ILE A 881 22.61 -1.70 -26.52
N CYS A 882 22.85 -0.53 -27.12
CA CYS A 882 22.96 0.74 -26.41
C CYS A 882 21.74 1.59 -26.79
N PRO A 883 20.85 1.94 -25.84
CA PRO A 883 19.63 2.67 -26.16
C PRO A 883 19.92 4.12 -26.53
N SER A 884 19.08 4.68 -27.40
CA SER A 884 19.18 6.08 -27.83
C SER A 884 18.66 7.04 -26.76
N THR A 885 19.17 8.27 -26.75
CA THR A 885 18.65 9.33 -25.87
C THR A 885 17.22 9.76 -26.25
N GLY A 886 16.45 10.16 -25.24
CA GLY A 886 15.05 10.59 -25.35
C GLY A 886 14.04 9.46 -25.16
N LEU A 887 13.05 9.69 -24.28
CA LEU A 887 12.11 8.69 -23.76
C LEU A 887 11.44 7.83 -24.84
N ARG A 888 10.91 8.44 -25.92
CA ARG A 888 10.21 7.69 -26.99
C ARG A 888 11.14 6.74 -27.75
N ARG A 889 12.40 7.13 -27.97
CA ARG A 889 13.39 6.29 -28.65
C ARG A 889 13.89 5.20 -27.71
N PHE A 890 14.17 5.56 -26.46
CA PHE A 890 14.51 4.64 -25.39
C PHE A 890 13.46 3.52 -25.24
N SER A 891 12.17 3.85 -25.15
CA SER A 891 11.09 2.86 -25.07
C SER A 891 11.04 1.95 -26.31
N LYS A 892 11.34 2.48 -27.50
CA LYS A 892 11.37 1.67 -28.73
C LYS A 892 12.54 0.68 -28.72
N ASP A 893 13.73 1.15 -28.31
CA ASP A 893 14.93 0.31 -28.22
C ASP A 893 14.74 -0.77 -27.15
N LEU A 894 14.10 -0.44 -26.02
CA LEU A 894 13.75 -1.38 -24.97
C LEU A 894 12.73 -2.43 -25.42
N LYS A 895 11.68 -2.03 -26.14
CA LYS A 895 10.73 -3.00 -26.76
C LYS A 895 11.45 -3.99 -27.66
N TRP A 896 12.37 -3.48 -28.47
CA TRP A 896 13.10 -4.30 -29.41
C TRP A 896 14.04 -5.28 -28.70
N SER A 897 14.74 -4.83 -27.66
CA SER A 897 15.59 -5.71 -26.85
C SER A 897 14.78 -6.80 -26.14
N MET A 898 13.60 -6.46 -25.60
CA MET A 898 12.71 -7.45 -24.97
C MET A 898 12.17 -8.49 -25.97
N GLN A 899 11.86 -8.08 -27.20
CA GLN A 899 11.42 -9.01 -28.25
C GLN A 899 12.52 -9.99 -28.67
N LEU A 900 13.77 -9.52 -28.81
CA LEU A 900 14.91 -10.39 -29.14
C LEU A 900 15.15 -11.44 -28.04
N ALA A 901 15.12 -11.03 -26.78
CA ALA A 901 15.32 -11.96 -25.66
C ALA A 901 14.13 -12.90 -25.45
N GLY A 902 12.90 -12.38 -25.46
CA GLY A 902 11.71 -13.15 -25.10
C GLY A 902 11.05 -13.93 -26.23
N VAL A 903 11.27 -13.57 -27.50
CA VAL A 903 10.69 -14.27 -28.67
C VAL A 903 11.74 -15.08 -29.44
N GLU A 904 12.91 -14.47 -29.72
CA GLU A 904 13.95 -15.14 -30.50
C GLU A 904 14.87 -16.02 -29.64
N GLY A 905 14.84 -15.85 -28.30
CA GLY A 905 15.71 -16.58 -27.38
C GLY A 905 17.19 -16.21 -27.54
N GLU A 906 17.49 -15.00 -28.01
CA GLU A 906 18.87 -14.50 -28.09
C GLU A 906 19.31 -13.92 -26.74
N GLN A 907 20.57 -14.16 -26.34
CA GLN A 907 21.14 -13.48 -25.17
C GLN A 907 21.40 -12.01 -25.50
N VAL A 908 20.75 -11.10 -24.78
CA VAL A 908 20.80 -9.65 -25.04
C VAL A 908 21.39 -8.90 -23.85
N TYR A 909 22.33 -8.00 -24.15
CA TYR A 909 22.97 -7.11 -23.20
C TYR A 909 22.53 -5.66 -23.42
N LEU A 910 21.76 -5.10 -22.48
CA LEU A 910 21.30 -3.71 -22.56
C LEU A 910 22.22 -2.74 -21.80
N LEU A 911 23.03 -1.97 -22.52
CA LEU A 911 23.99 -1.03 -21.94
C LEU A 911 23.40 0.37 -21.70
N VAL A 912 22.89 0.65 -20.51
CA VAL A 912 22.41 1.99 -20.13
C VAL A 912 23.53 2.79 -19.45
N GLU A 913 23.80 4.02 -19.90
CA GLU A 913 24.81 4.94 -19.35
C GLU A 913 24.13 6.20 -18.79
N ASP A 914 24.79 6.93 -17.89
CA ASP A 914 24.26 8.18 -17.28
C ASP A 914 23.60 9.13 -18.29
N HIS A 915 24.19 9.30 -19.48
CA HIS A 915 23.70 10.23 -20.50
C HIS A 915 22.46 9.71 -21.27
N HIS A 916 22.12 8.43 -21.16
CA HIS A 916 20.88 7.87 -21.69
C HIS A 916 19.68 8.18 -20.77
N ILE A 917 19.94 8.46 -19.49
CA ILE A 917 18.91 8.74 -18.47
C ILE A 917 18.77 10.27 -18.32
N GLU A 918 17.96 10.88 -19.18
CA GLU A 918 17.62 12.31 -19.07
C GLU A 918 16.43 12.57 -18.13
N ASP A 919 15.53 11.59 -18.01
CA ASP A 919 14.28 11.66 -17.26
C ASP A 919 14.23 10.51 -16.22
N GLU A 920 13.69 10.78 -15.02
CA GLU A 920 13.44 9.76 -13.99
C GLU A 920 12.59 8.61 -14.53
N SER A 921 11.68 8.91 -15.47
CA SER A 921 10.83 7.90 -16.13
C SER A 921 11.62 6.81 -16.83
N ALA A 922 12.79 7.13 -17.43
CA ALA A 922 13.63 6.14 -18.11
C ALA A 922 14.29 5.19 -17.10
N LEU A 923 14.71 5.71 -15.94
CA LEU A 923 15.23 4.89 -14.85
C LEU A 923 14.16 3.97 -14.28
N ASP A 924 12.93 4.47 -14.09
CA ASP A 924 11.80 3.68 -13.61
C ASP A 924 11.44 2.53 -14.58
N MET A 925 11.57 2.74 -15.89
CA MET A 925 11.42 1.66 -16.88
C MET A 925 12.47 0.56 -16.67
N VAL A 926 13.75 0.92 -16.55
CA VAL A 926 14.83 -0.07 -16.32
C VAL A 926 14.63 -0.82 -15.00
N LEU A 927 14.26 -0.12 -13.93
CA LEU A 927 13.96 -0.74 -12.65
C LEU A 927 12.75 -1.68 -12.73
N SER A 928 11.76 -1.37 -13.57
CA SER A 928 10.59 -2.23 -13.78
C SER A 928 10.98 -3.52 -14.50
N VAL A 929 11.84 -3.44 -15.52
CA VAL A 929 12.38 -4.62 -16.20
C VAL A 929 13.20 -5.49 -15.23
N LEU A 930 14.10 -4.89 -14.45
CA LEU A 930 14.92 -5.61 -13.47
C LEU A 930 14.12 -6.32 -12.37
N SER A 931 12.98 -5.76 -11.98
CA SER A 931 12.20 -6.25 -10.83
C SER A 931 11.08 -7.22 -11.20
N ALA A 932 10.41 -6.97 -12.33
CA ALA A 932 9.23 -7.71 -12.77
C ALA A 932 9.41 -8.39 -14.13
N GLY A 933 10.44 -8.03 -14.89
CA GLY A 933 10.60 -8.48 -16.26
C GLY A 933 9.62 -7.82 -17.25
N GLU A 934 8.96 -6.73 -16.84
CA GLU A 934 8.00 -6.02 -17.68
C GLU A 934 8.00 -4.51 -17.37
N VAL A 935 7.59 -3.71 -18.35
CA VAL A 935 7.35 -2.28 -18.18
C VAL A 935 5.87 -1.99 -18.36
N PRO A 936 5.16 -1.55 -17.32
CA PRO A 936 3.77 -1.13 -17.44
C PRO A 936 3.63 0.01 -18.45
N GLY A 937 2.79 -0.19 -19.46
CA GLY A 937 2.47 0.84 -20.47
C GLY A 937 3.33 0.76 -21.71
N LEU A 938 4.30 -0.14 -21.74
CA LEU A 938 5.21 -0.24 -22.86
C LEU A 938 4.49 -0.80 -24.09
N HIS A 939 3.93 -2.01 -24.00
CA HIS A 939 3.20 -2.65 -25.11
C HIS A 939 1.70 -2.33 -25.08
N THR A 940 1.11 -2.19 -26.26
CA THR A 940 -0.36 -2.15 -26.42
C THR A 940 -0.95 -3.56 -26.35
N SER A 941 -2.25 -3.69 -26.09
CA SER A 941 -2.92 -5.00 -26.08
C SER A 941 -2.74 -5.75 -27.40
N GLU A 942 -2.87 -5.05 -28.53
CA GLU A 942 -2.67 -5.60 -29.88
C GLU A 942 -1.23 -6.13 -30.10
N GLU A 943 -0.22 -5.39 -29.64
CA GLU A 943 1.18 -5.83 -29.72
C GLU A 943 1.41 -7.10 -28.87
N LEU A 944 0.82 -7.16 -27.68
CA LEU A 944 0.94 -8.31 -26.79
C LEU A 944 0.26 -9.55 -27.36
N ASP A 945 -0.91 -9.40 -27.99
CA ASP A 945 -1.60 -10.51 -28.66
C ASP A 945 -0.77 -11.06 -29.83
N SER A 946 -0.12 -10.17 -30.59
CA SER A 946 0.81 -10.57 -31.65
C SER A 946 2.00 -11.37 -31.08
N ILE A 947 2.64 -10.90 -30.02
CA ILE A 947 3.77 -11.59 -29.37
C ILE A 947 3.32 -12.94 -28.77
N GLY A 948 2.17 -12.96 -28.11
CA GLY A 948 1.60 -14.19 -27.56
C GLY A 948 1.29 -15.22 -28.65
N SER A 949 0.83 -14.77 -29.82
CA SER A 949 0.56 -15.67 -30.95
C SER A 949 1.82 -16.39 -31.44
N SER A 950 2.98 -15.71 -31.50
CA SER A 950 4.25 -16.33 -31.89
C SER A 950 4.78 -17.34 -30.88
N LEU A 951 4.46 -17.18 -29.59
CA LEU A 951 4.96 -18.03 -28.50
C LEU A 951 4.05 -19.22 -28.18
N ARG A 952 2.86 -19.28 -28.77
CA ARG A 952 1.83 -20.27 -28.43
C ARG A 952 2.28 -21.72 -28.66
N ASP A 953 2.98 -21.96 -29.75
CA ASP A 953 3.43 -23.32 -30.09
C ASP A 953 4.59 -23.77 -29.19
N PHE A 954 5.48 -22.85 -28.81
CA PHE A 954 6.57 -23.11 -27.85
C PHE A 954 6.03 -23.42 -26.45
N ALA A 955 5.13 -22.57 -25.94
CA ALA A 955 4.49 -22.79 -24.63
C ALA A 955 3.71 -24.12 -24.55
N ARG A 956 3.13 -24.56 -25.67
CA ARG A 956 2.46 -25.87 -25.78
C ARG A 956 3.44 -27.04 -25.81
N GLN A 957 4.62 -26.88 -26.40
CA GLN A 957 5.64 -27.93 -26.41
C GLN A 957 6.25 -28.15 -25.03
N GLU A 958 6.34 -27.09 -24.21
CA GLU A 958 6.87 -27.15 -22.85
C GLU A 958 5.80 -27.41 -21.77
N ASP A 959 4.56 -27.68 -22.17
CA ASP A 959 3.41 -27.88 -21.27
C ASP A 959 3.27 -26.78 -20.19
N PHE A 960 3.53 -25.52 -20.57
CA PHE A 960 3.50 -24.40 -19.63
C PHE A 960 2.07 -24.11 -19.16
N PRO A 961 1.78 -24.15 -17.84
CA PRO A 961 0.41 -24.04 -17.32
C PRO A 961 -0.13 -22.60 -17.24
N GLY A 962 0.73 -21.58 -17.44
CA GLY A 962 0.39 -20.17 -17.28
C GLY A 962 -0.07 -19.47 -18.56
N SER A 963 -0.25 -18.15 -18.45
CA SER A 963 -0.55 -17.30 -19.62
C SER A 963 0.64 -17.19 -20.57
N LEU A 964 0.38 -16.90 -21.85
CA LEU A 964 1.44 -16.65 -22.84
C LEU A 964 2.31 -15.44 -22.48
N MET A 965 1.76 -14.48 -21.72
CA MET A 965 2.50 -13.34 -21.19
C MET A 965 3.48 -13.75 -20.09
N SER A 966 3.06 -14.60 -19.16
CA SER A 966 3.97 -15.15 -18.14
C SER A 966 5.05 -16.02 -18.75
N TYR A 967 4.76 -16.68 -19.87
CA TYR A 967 5.76 -17.40 -20.65
C TYR A 967 6.78 -16.44 -21.25
N PHE A 968 6.32 -15.38 -21.95
CA PHE A 968 7.18 -14.34 -22.50
C PHE A 968 8.09 -13.69 -21.44
N ILE A 969 7.53 -13.32 -20.29
CA ILE A 969 8.30 -12.73 -19.17
C ILE A 969 9.30 -13.76 -18.61
N GLY A 970 8.89 -15.03 -18.46
CA GLY A 970 9.76 -16.11 -18.01
C GLY A 970 10.95 -16.30 -18.94
N SER A 971 10.71 -16.36 -20.26
CA SER A 971 11.76 -16.42 -21.27
C SER A 971 12.65 -15.18 -21.23
N MET A 972 12.07 -13.99 -21.11
CA MET A 972 12.84 -12.75 -21.05
C MET A 972 13.77 -12.72 -19.82
N CYS A 973 13.28 -13.10 -18.63
CA CYS A 973 14.10 -13.15 -17.41
C CYS A 973 15.27 -14.15 -17.47
N LEU A 974 15.25 -15.10 -18.40
CA LEU A 974 16.36 -16.04 -18.63
C LEU A 974 17.45 -15.48 -19.58
N TYR A 975 17.08 -14.54 -20.47
CA TYR A 975 17.92 -14.08 -21.59
C TYR A 975 18.21 -12.57 -21.62
N PHE A 976 17.68 -11.83 -20.66
CA PHE A 976 17.82 -10.38 -20.55
C PHE A 976 18.77 -10.01 -19.42
N ASP A 977 20.01 -9.65 -19.77
CA ASP A 977 21.02 -9.16 -18.84
C ASP A 977 21.11 -7.63 -18.95
N ASP A 978 20.66 -6.94 -17.90
CA ASP A 978 20.55 -5.48 -17.88
C ASP A 978 21.76 -4.81 -17.24
N PHE A 979 22.18 -3.67 -17.81
CA PHE A 979 23.28 -2.88 -17.30
C PHE A 979 22.83 -1.46 -16.96
N LEU A 980 23.09 -1.04 -15.73
CA LEU A 980 23.09 0.36 -15.33
C LEU A 980 24.54 0.80 -15.11
N LEU A 981 25.04 1.70 -15.95
CA LEU A 981 26.26 2.47 -15.71
C LEU A 981 25.85 3.81 -15.09
N GLY A 982 25.81 3.84 -13.76
CA GLY A 982 25.45 5.02 -12.96
C GLY A 982 26.66 5.70 -12.28
N LYS A 983 26.70 7.03 -12.26
CA LYS A 983 27.33 7.82 -11.18
C LYS A 983 26.37 7.87 -9.99
N ILE A 984 26.87 7.54 -8.79
CA ILE A 984 26.28 8.02 -7.52
C ILE A 984 27.12 9.22 -7.08
#